data_AF-A0A8B7NNA7-F1
#
_entry.id   AF-A0A8B7NNA7-F1
#
_cell.length_a   1.000
_cell.length_b   1.000
_cell.length_c   1.000
_cell.angle_alpha   90.00
_cell.angle_beta   90.00
_cell.angle_gamma   90.00
#
_symmetry.space_group_name_H-M   'P 1'
#
loop_
_entity.id
_entity.type
_entity.pdbx_description
1 polymer ?
#
loop_
_entity_poly.entity_id
_entity_poly.type
_entity_poly.pdbx_seq_one_letter_code
_entity_poly.pdbx_strand_id
1 'polypeptide(L)'
;MSMDHKGNIGKNYKIYNVMDSEGRENVRIKRLHQDNDEPRRIKSHKLHHLDDEAKSKFAQSVASKLHLEKFNCFLYCHEGSKMFEVVYENQVHCSMSSILCGAGAKAKEAFVDLYNLWFDKNGNPTKYLLTLAGNGIKLPNMSSILNGAGTKAKTAYEDLYNLWFDKKGKPTKYLLTLEKNGVKLLNMSSILNGTGTKAKAAYEDLYYIWFDNEGTPTKYLQTLEKNGVNLSNVSSILSGTGTKARQAFENLYNLWFDHEGNPTRYILSLEREGVSLSNISNVLHGSGNKAKQAFEDLHNLWFDRDGNPTKYLQALWKNGVSLPNVSSVLHGTGAKAKQAFVNLFNLWFDSNGNPTKYLLTLEKNGVNLTNVSSILSGTGVKSDQTFKDLYHLWFDDEGNPTKYLNALDRNGATLHNISNILHGTGSKAKKAFEDLYNLWFDRHGNPTRYLQALENNGVNLSNISSILSGTGVKAKQAFLNLFNLWFDTDGNPTKYLDNFTNAGFKINNLSGSLSGAGLHAYSALKDFHETCFDENGNKTKYLGDFMEAGFKMRNISCALCSSGTNSASTLKKLHTICFDNEGNSTKYLKDFTKPGINFRPRDLCLILSKGADNFTKFHDICFDERGNPTKYLSDFIKISFTPNLLSRVLHGAGNNICSALKDFHEVCFNVDGSITKCLNDFIKAKFTPYNLSKILFISGSNAASVLLDFHNLCFIKKKCYINHFLAVKEVFDINKLSNQLLCGAGTKTCSVFQKLHDICFDNEGNLTEYFNTLTAEHETKIILDLLYNSTRNT
;
A
#
# COMPACT_ATOMS: atom_id res chain seq x y z
N MET A 1 26.89 34.28 1.51
CA MET A 1 25.51 33.83 1.80
C MET A 1 24.63 34.18 0.60
N SER A 2 24.36 33.19 -0.26
CA SER A 2 23.30 33.20 -1.26
C SER A 2 22.87 31.73 -1.39
N MET A 3 21.58 31.46 -1.23
CA MET A 3 21.01 30.10 -1.21
C MET A 3 20.77 29.64 -2.66
N ASP A 4 21.56 28.67 -3.11
CA ASP A 4 21.32 27.92 -4.35
C ASP A 4 20.07 27.02 -4.19
N HIS A 5 19.01 27.28 -4.95
CA HIS A 5 17.91 26.34 -5.14
C HIS A 5 18.18 25.47 -6.38
N LYS A 6 18.40 24.17 -6.16
CA LYS A 6 18.61 23.16 -7.21
C LYS A 6 17.29 22.46 -7.54
N GLY A 7 16.72 22.73 -8.71
CA GLY A 7 15.64 21.94 -9.32
C GLY A 7 16.17 21.10 -10.48
N ASN A 8 15.82 19.81 -10.54
CA ASN A 8 16.31 18.86 -11.54
C ASN A 8 15.19 18.59 -12.59
N ILE A 9 15.43 18.90 -13.88
CA ILE A 9 14.49 18.63 -14.98
C ILE A 9 15.12 17.63 -15.95
N GLY A 10 14.75 16.36 -15.86
CA GLY A 10 15.12 15.33 -16.86
C GLY A 10 16.63 15.07 -16.97
N LYS A 11 17.02 13.92 -17.53
CA LYS A 11 18.40 13.42 -17.44
C LYS A 11 19.48 14.23 -18.19
N ASN A 12 19.17 15.34 -18.89
CA ASN A 12 20.10 15.95 -19.86
C ASN A 12 20.37 17.48 -19.73
N TYR A 13 19.83 18.18 -18.74
CA TYR A 13 20.02 19.65 -18.61
C TYR A 13 20.28 20.10 -17.16
N LYS A 14 21.11 21.13 -16.99
CA LYS A 14 21.28 21.89 -15.73
C LYS A 14 20.98 23.38 -15.96
N ILE A 15 20.31 24.00 -14.99
CA ILE A 15 19.98 25.43 -14.95
C ILE A 15 20.98 26.14 -14.03
N TYR A 16 21.49 27.29 -14.48
CA TYR A 16 22.31 28.19 -13.67
C TYR A 16 21.71 29.58 -13.69
N ASN A 17 21.62 30.21 -12.51
CA ASN A 17 21.35 31.63 -12.39
C ASN A 17 22.71 32.34 -12.38
N VAL A 18 22.91 33.27 -13.31
CA VAL A 18 24.13 34.08 -13.37
C VAL A 18 23.72 35.55 -13.37
N MET A 19 24.28 36.31 -12.44
CA MET A 19 24.16 37.77 -12.42
C MET A 19 25.11 38.34 -13.47
N ASP A 20 24.61 39.18 -14.37
CA ASP A 20 25.48 39.93 -15.28
C ASP A 20 26.23 41.06 -14.53
N SER A 21 27.17 41.72 -15.21
CA SER A 21 27.98 42.80 -14.65
C SER A 21 27.18 44.03 -14.22
N GLU A 22 25.87 44.07 -14.50
CA GLU A 22 24.93 45.12 -14.09
C GLU A 22 23.96 44.64 -12.98
N GLY A 23 24.16 43.43 -12.43
CA GLY A 23 23.35 42.89 -11.34
C GLY A 23 21.98 42.37 -11.76
N ARG A 24 21.76 42.05 -13.04
CA ARG A 24 20.52 41.43 -13.53
C ARG A 24 20.63 39.92 -13.54
N GLU A 25 19.62 39.25 -13.00
CA GLU A 25 19.54 37.80 -12.97
C GLU A 25 19.19 37.25 -14.37
N ASN A 26 20.14 36.55 -14.99
CA ASN A 26 19.95 35.88 -16.27
C ASN A 26 19.99 34.36 -16.08
N VAL A 27 18.97 33.66 -16.58
CA VAL A 27 18.88 32.20 -16.55
C VAL A 27 19.58 31.62 -17.79
N ARG A 28 20.66 30.85 -17.58
CA ARG A 28 21.34 30.10 -18.65
C ARG A 28 21.14 28.60 -18.48
N ILE A 29 20.78 27.92 -19.57
CA ILE A 29 20.61 26.47 -19.65
C ILE A 29 21.82 25.88 -20.38
N LYS A 30 22.51 24.90 -19.78
CA LYS A 30 23.63 24.19 -20.41
C LYS A 30 23.28 22.71 -20.59
N ARG A 31 23.49 22.19 -21.81
CA ARG A 31 23.29 20.78 -22.20
C ARG A 31 24.47 19.96 -21.66
N LEU A 32 24.22 18.84 -20.99
CA LEU A 32 25.29 17.93 -20.55
C LEU A 32 25.66 17.00 -21.72
N HIS A 33 26.87 17.14 -22.27
CA HIS A 33 27.44 16.14 -23.17
C HIS A 33 27.84 14.92 -22.34
N GLN A 34 27.30 13.73 -22.68
CA GLN A 34 27.84 12.45 -22.24
C GLN A 34 28.86 11.99 -23.27
N ASP A 35 30.14 12.06 -22.91
CA ASP A 35 31.18 11.27 -23.56
C ASP A 35 30.97 9.80 -23.17
N ASN A 36 30.71 8.96 -24.18
CA ASN A 36 30.89 7.52 -24.12
C ASN A 36 31.07 7.03 -25.57
N ASP A 37 32.31 6.68 -25.89
CA ASP A 37 32.72 6.07 -27.16
C ASP A 37 32.18 4.63 -27.28
N GLU A 38 31.12 4.47 -28.07
CA GLU A 38 30.68 3.21 -28.68
C GLU A 38 30.27 3.52 -30.14
N PRO A 39 30.47 2.61 -31.11
CA PRO A 39 30.51 2.98 -32.52
C PRO A 39 29.14 3.44 -33.05
N ARG A 40 29.10 4.69 -33.52
CA ARG A 40 27.93 5.46 -34.00
C ARG A 40 27.05 4.78 -35.05
N ARG A 41 27.48 3.67 -35.67
CA ARG A 41 26.74 2.96 -36.74
C ARG A 41 25.60 2.06 -36.25
N ILE A 42 25.68 1.47 -35.03
CA ILE A 42 24.63 0.57 -34.53
C ILE A 42 23.49 1.36 -33.85
N LYS A 43 23.81 2.52 -33.25
CA LYS A 43 22.79 3.44 -32.71
C LYS A 43 21.96 4.10 -33.81
N SER A 44 22.53 4.44 -34.98
CA SER A 44 21.76 5.11 -36.05
C SER A 44 20.67 4.20 -36.64
N HIS A 45 20.93 2.92 -36.88
CA HIS A 45 19.93 1.99 -37.43
C HIS A 45 18.79 1.69 -36.46
N LYS A 46 19.06 1.56 -35.15
CA LYS A 46 18.00 1.41 -34.14
C LYS A 46 17.22 2.71 -33.89
N LEU A 47 17.86 3.88 -34.00
CA LEU A 47 17.17 5.18 -33.90
C LEU A 47 16.24 5.43 -35.08
N HIS A 48 16.68 5.15 -36.31
CA HIS A 48 15.86 5.32 -37.52
C HIS A 48 14.60 4.44 -37.50
N HIS A 49 14.71 3.19 -37.06
CA HIS A 49 13.56 2.27 -37.02
C HIS A 49 12.53 2.61 -35.92
N LEU A 50 12.96 3.24 -34.82
CA LEU A 50 12.09 3.74 -33.75
C LEU A 50 11.41 5.07 -34.13
N ASP A 51 12.09 5.90 -34.92
CA ASP A 51 11.57 7.16 -35.46
C ASP A 51 10.44 6.91 -36.49
N ASP A 52 10.58 5.87 -37.33
CA ASP A 52 9.57 5.50 -38.33
C ASP A 52 8.27 4.98 -37.70
N GLU A 53 8.36 4.14 -36.66
CA GLU A 53 7.17 3.65 -35.96
C GLU A 53 6.45 4.79 -35.22
N ALA A 54 7.21 5.70 -34.60
CA ALA A 54 6.68 6.87 -33.94
C ALA A 54 5.98 7.83 -34.91
N LYS A 55 6.60 8.13 -36.08
CA LYS A 55 6.00 8.92 -37.16
C LYS A 55 4.71 8.31 -37.67
N SER A 56 4.71 7.00 -37.92
CA SER A 56 3.52 6.28 -38.40
C SER A 56 2.37 6.33 -37.39
N LYS A 57 2.63 6.07 -36.11
CA LYS A 57 1.60 6.19 -35.05
C LYS A 57 1.11 7.63 -34.88
N PHE A 58 2.02 8.60 -34.95
CA PHE A 58 1.67 10.02 -34.91
C PHE A 58 0.75 10.38 -36.08
N ALA A 59 1.10 10.00 -37.30
CA ALA A 59 0.29 10.26 -38.49
C ALA A 59 -1.10 9.64 -38.40
N GLN A 60 -1.20 8.39 -37.93
CA GLN A 60 -2.48 7.68 -37.74
C GLN A 60 -3.41 8.37 -36.74
N SER A 61 -2.85 9.05 -35.74
CA SER A 61 -3.64 9.77 -34.74
C SER A 61 -4.15 11.14 -35.20
N VAL A 62 -3.50 11.75 -36.20
CA VAL A 62 -3.78 13.11 -36.66
C VAL A 62 -4.56 13.14 -37.98
N ALA A 63 -4.17 12.31 -38.93
CA ALA A 63 -4.76 12.26 -40.26
C ALA A 63 -5.85 11.19 -40.35
N SER A 64 -6.91 11.46 -41.12
CA SER A 64 -7.92 10.46 -41.45
C SER A 64 -7.34 9.38 -42.36
N LYS A 65 -7.92 8.17 -42.37
CA LYS A 65 -7.48 7.05 -43.24
C LYS A 65 -7.25 7.46 -44.71
N LEU A 66 -8.12 8.29 -45.29
CA LEU A 66 -8.03 8.77 -46.68
C LEU A 66 -6.86 9.74 -46.94
N HIS A 67 -6.41 10.46 -45.91
CA HIS A 67 -5.39 11.51 -46.03
C HIS A 67 -4.08 11.13 -45.33
N LEU A 68 -4.01 9.92 -44.77
CA LEU A 68 -2.87 9.41 -44.02
C LEU A 68 -1.62 9.35 -44.89
N GLU A 69 -1.75 8.87 -46.12
CA GLU A 69 -0.63 8.78 -47.08
C GLU A 69 -0.06 10.17 -47.39
N LYS A 70 -0.91 11.14 -47.70
CA LYS A 70 -0.50 12.53 -47.96
C LYS A 70 0.22 13.16 -46.76
N PHE A 71 -0.25 12.91 -45.54
CA PHE A 71 0.40 13.42 -44.33
C PHE A 71 1.72 12.68 -44.02
N ASN A 72 1.78 11.36 -44.24
CA ASN A 72 3.01 10.59 -44.17
C ASN A 72 4.05 11.12 -45.16
N CYS A 73 3.68 11.33 -46.43
CA CYS A 73 4.58 11.92 -47.43
C CYS A 73 5.19 13.25 -46.95
N PHE A 74 4.42 14.06 -46.21
CA PHE A 74 4.95 15.28 -45.59
C PHE A 74 5.89 14.96 -44.41
N LEU A 75 5.52 14.09 -43.46
CA LEU A 75 6.41 13.73 -42.34
C LEU A 75 7.74 13.08 -42.78
N TYR A 76 7.75 12.45 -43.95
CA TYR A 76 8.95 11.85 -44.56
C TYR A 76 9.67 12.79 -45.53
N CYS A 77 9.12 13.97 -45.85
CA CYS A 77 9.87 14.97 -46.59
C CYS A 77 10.90 15.66 -45.68
N HIS A 78 11.92 16.28 -46.26
CA HIS A 78 13.00 16.91 -45.50
C HIS A 78 12.52 17.91 -44.45
N GLU A 79 11.51 18.71 -44.79
CA GLU A 79 10.91 19.70 -43.90
C GLU A 79 10.12 19.05 -42.76
N GLY A 80 9.17 18.16 -43.08
CA GLY A 80 8.32 17.52 -42.07
C GLY A 80 9.09 16.57 -41.15
N SER A 81 10.13 15.88 -41.65
CA SER A 81 10.99 15.02 -40.82
C SER A 81 11.73 15.84 -39.77
N LYS A 82 12.34 16.97 -40.17
CA LYS A 82 13.02 17.88 -39.23
C LYS A 82 12.08 18.41 -38.15
N MET A 83 10.88 18.83 -38.53
CA MET A 83 9.88 19.29 -37.56
C MET A 83 9.47 18.18 -36.58
N PHE A 84 9.25 16.97 -37.08
CA PHE A 84 8.90 15.84 -36.24
C PHE A 84 10.04 15.44 -35.30
N GLU A 85 11.28 15.41 -35.78
CA GLU A 85 12.48 15.13 -34.97
C GLU A 85 12.56 16.08 -33.78
N VAL A 86 12.38 17.40 -34.00
CA VAL A 86 12.34 18.39 -32.91
C VAL A 86 11.23 18.06 -31.90
N VAL A 87 10.02 17.74 -32.38
CA VAL A 87 8.87 17.39 -31.54
C VAL A 87 9.11 16.08 -30.75
N TYR A 88 9.81 15.12 -31.34
CA TYR A 88 10.14 13.83 -30.75
C TYR A 88 11.26 13.95 -29.71
N GLU A 89 12.35 14.66 -30.02
CA GLU A 89 13.48 14.93 -29.12
C GLU A 89 13.05 15.70 -27.87
N ASN A 90 12.12 16.66 -28.03
CA ASN A 90 11.50 17.38 -26.91
C ASN A 90 10.41 16.56 -26.19
N GLN A 91 10.12 15.33 -26.63
CA GLN A 91 9.13 14.43 -26.04
C GLN A 91 7.70 15.01 -25.98
N VAL A 92 7.34 15.86 -26.94
CA VAL A 92 6.02 16.50 -27.00
C VAL A 92 5.10 15.93 -28.09
N HIS A 93 5.56 14.93 -28.86
CA HIS A 93 4.79 14.29 -29.94
C HIS A 93 3.43 13.74 -29.49
N CYS A 94 3.32 13.10 -28.33
CA CYS A 94 2.04 12.60 -27.80
C CYS A 94 1.05 13.73 -27.46
N SER A 95 1.55 14.84 -26.92
CA SER A 95 0.71 16.00 -26.59
C SER A 95 0.25 16.69 -27.87
N MET A 96 1.14 16.85 -28.84
CA MET A 96 0.82 17.44 -30.13
C MET A 96 -0.21 16.59 -30.89
N SER A 97 -0.03 15.27 -30.95
CA SER A 97 -0.98 14.38 -31.62
C SER A 97 -2.35 14.38 -30.96
N SER A 98 -2.42 14.40 -29.62
CA SER A 98 -3.67 14.51 -28.87
C SER A 98 -4.45 15.77 -29.27
N ILE A 99 -3.78 16.92 -29.33
CA ILE A 99 -4.42 18.20 -29.70
C ILE A 99 -4.84 18.19 -31.17
N LEU A 100 -3.99 17.68 -32.06
CA LEU A 100 -4.23 17.62 -33.50
C LEU A 100 -5.17 16.48 -33.91
N CYS A 101 -5.60 15.64 -32.98
CA CYS A 101 -6.51 14.54 -33.27
C CYS A 101 -7.77 15.07 -33.97
N GLY A 102 -8.15 14.44 -35.08
CA GLY A 102 -9.28 14.88 -35.91
C GLY A 102 -8.96 15.99 -36.92
N ALA A 103 -7.69 16.38 -37.12
CA ALA A 103 -7.31 17.35 -38.16
C ALA A 103 -7.57 16.84 -39.60
N GLY A 104 -7.55 15.52 -39.80
CA GLY A 104 -8.05 14.90 -41.03
C GLY A 104 -7.29 15.38 -42.28
N ALA A 105 -8.03 15.92 -43.26
CA ALA A 105 -7.47 16.44 -44.51
C ALA A 105 -6.48 17.60 -44.31
N LYS A 106 -6.60 18.34 -43.20
CA LYS A 106 -5.75 19.50 -42.86
C LYS A 106 -4.65 19.16 -41.86
N ALA A 107 -4.30 17.87 -41.72
CA ALA A 107 -3.26 17.41 -40.81
C ALA A 107 -1.92 18.15 -40.98
N LYS A 108 -1.48 18.37 -42.22
CA LYS A 108 -0.24 19.12 -42.52
C LYS A 108 -0.32 20.55 -41.98
N GLU A 109 -1.37 21.28 -42.34
CA GLU A 109 -1.56 22.68 -41.95
C GLU A 109 -1.61 22.82 -40.43
N ALA A 110 -2.43 21.99 -39.77
CA ALA A 110 -2.59 22.02 -38.32
C ALA A 110 -1.28 21.65 -37.58
N PHE A 111 -0.52 20.68 -38.09
CA PHE A 111 0.79 20.31 -37.55
C PHE A 111 1.78 21.46 -37.66
N VAL A 112 1.92 22.05 -38.85
CA VAL A 112 2.84 23.18 -39.10
C VAL A 112 2.46 24.38 -38.23
N ASP A 113 1.17 24.70 -38.11
CA ASP A 113 0.68 25.81 -37.31
C ASP A 113 0.99 25.65 -35.82
N LEU A 114 0.75 24.45 -35.26
CA LEU A 114 1.05 24.16 -33.86
C LEU A 114 2.56 24.02 -33.62
N TYR A 115 3.31 23.46 -34.58
CA TYR A 115 4.77 23.42 -34.55
C TYR A 115 5.36 24.82 -34.45
N ASN A 116 4.95 25.73 -35.34
CA ASN A 116 5.42 27.12 -35.36
C ASN A 116 4.99 27.92 -34.12
N LEU A 117 3.96 27.47 -33.41
CA LEU A 117 3.59 28.03 -32.11
C LEU A 117 4.56 27.56 -31.01
N TRP A 118 4.94 26.29 -31.02
CA TRP A 118 5.76 25.66 -29.97
C TRP A 118 7.26 25.82 -30.17
N PHE A 119 7.72 25.93 -31.41
CA PHE A 119 9.12 25.98 -31.78
C PHE A 119 9.41 27.14 -32.73
N ASP A 120 10.59 27.75 -32.59
CA ASP A 120 11.10 28.72 -33.54
C ASP A 120 11.67 28.04 -34.81
N LYS A 121 12.13 28.84 -35.77
CA LYS A 121 12.74 28.34 -37.02
C LYS A 121 13.98 27.46 -36.82
N ASN A 122 14.62 27.53 -35.65
CA ASN A 122 15.80 26.75 -35.29
C ASN A 122 15.44 25.49 -34.49
N GLY A 123 14.15 25.26 -34.20
CA GLY A 123 13.67 24.15 -33.38
C GLY A 123 13.77 24.40 -31.87
N ASN A 124 14.03 25.64 -31.42
CA ASN A 124 14.06 25.95 -30.00
C ASN A 124 12.63 26.16 -29.46
N PRO A 125 12.30 25.69 -28.25
CA PRO A 125 11.02 25.95 -27.62
C PRO A 125 10.74 27.45 -27.51
N THR A 126 9.54 27.88 -27.94
CA THR A 126 9.10 29.27 -27.81
C THR A 126 8.69 29.60 -26.38
N LYS A 127 8.34 30.87 -26.14
CA LYS A 127 7.78 31.33 -24.86
C LYS A 127 6.62 30.45 -24.35
N TYR A 128 5.81 29.87 -25.25
CA TYR A 128 4.64 29.10 -24.85
C TYR A 128 5.01 27.83 -24.06
N LEU A 129 5.98 27.06 -24.55
CA LEU A 129 6.45 25.86 -23.86
C LEU A 129 7.33 26.21 -22.65
N LEU A 130 8.18 27.24 -22.78
CA LEU A 130 9.05 27.70 -21.70
C LEU A 130 8.25 28.23 -20.49
N THR A 131 7.17 28.98 -20.72
CA THR A 131 6.31 29.49 -19.65
C THR A 131 5.57 28.37 -18.92
N LEU A 132 5.07 27.34 -19.63
CA LEU A 132 4.46 26.18 -18.97
C LEU A 132 5.46 25.47 -18.06
N ALA A 133 6.66 25.18 -18.58
CA ALA A 133 7.71 24.51 -17.82
C ALA A 133 8.20 25.35 -16.62
N GLY A 134 8.40 26.65 -16.82
CA GLY A 134 8.84 27.58 -15.77
C GLY A 134 7.85 27.72 -14.62
N ASN A 135 6.55 27.51 -14.88
CA ASN A 135 5.51 27.51 -13.85
C ASN A 135 5.14 26.09 -13.38
N GLY A 136 5.94 25.06 -13.70
CA GLY A 136 5.71 23.68 -13.27
C GLY A 136 4.46 23.01 -13.88
N ILE A 137 3.86 23.60 -14.92
CA ILE A 137 2.70 23.03 -15.60
C ILE A 137 3.15 21.98 -16.60
N LYS A 138 2.64 20.76 -16.43
CA LYS A 138 2.88 19.65 -17.35
C LYS A 138 2.07 19.85 -18.62
N LEU A 139 2.71 19.92 -19.78
CA LEU A 139 2.05 20.01 -21.09
C LEU A 139 0.93 18.97 -21.31
N PRO A 140 1.05 17.71 -20.84
CA PRO A 140 -0.05 16.73 -20.86
C PRO A 140 -1.38 17.21 -20.24
N ASN A 141 -1.34 18.11 -19.25
CA ASN A 141 -2.55 18.66 -18.64
C ASN A 141 -3.29 19.56 -19.65
N MET A 142 -2.55 20.41 -20.35
CA MET A 142 -3.10 21.28 -21.39
C MET A 142 -3.55 20.46 -22.61
N SER A 143 -2.74 19.52 -23.08
CA SER A 143 -3.10 18.69 -24.24
C SER A 143 -4.26 17.74 -23.99
N SER A 144 -4.48 17.32 -22.74
CA SER A 144 -5.69 16.59 -22.33
C SER A 144 -6.95 17.44 -22.48
N ILE A 145 -6.92 18.70 -22.03
CA ILE A 145 -8.04 19.63 -22.20
C ILE A 145 -8.30 19.88 -23.70
N LEU A 146 -7.24 20.20 -24.44
CA LEU A 146 -7.28 20.54 -25.87
C LEU A 146 -7.39 19.32 -26.80
N ASN A 147 -7.55 18.10 -26.26
CA ASN A 147 -7.65 16.88 -27.05
C ASN A 147 -8.80 17.00 -28.07
N GLY A 148 -8.49 16.71 -29.34
CA GLY A 148 -9.47 16.79 -30.43
C GLY A 148 -9.73 18.20 -30.97
N ALA A 149 -8.88 19.19 -30.66
CA ALA A 149 -8.99 20.52 -31.26
C ALA A 149 -8.74 20.52 -32.79
N GLY A 150 -7.98 19.54 -33.28
CA GLY A 150 -7.78 19.26 -34.70
C GLY A 150 -7.26 20.47 -35.45
N THR A 151 -8.01 20.91 -36.47
CA THR A 151 -7.60 22.03 -37.33
C THR A 151 -7.60 23.39 -36.63
N LYS A 152 -8.17 23.49 -35.42
CA LYS A 152 -8.17 24.70 -34.60
C LYS A 152 -7.19 24.62 -33.42
N ALA A 153 -6.27 23.65 -33.45
CA ALA A 153 -5.30 23.40 -32.41
C ALA A 153 -4.53 24.65 -31.96
N LYS A 154 -3.98 25.41 -32.91
CA LYS A 154 -3.23 26.65 -32.63
C LYS A 154 -4.08 27.65 -31.87
N THR A 155 -5.26 27.99 -32.39
CA THR A 155 -6.18 28.95 -31.75
C THR A 155 -6.63 28.47 -30.38
N ALA A 156 -7.03 27.20 -30.25
CA ALA A 156 -7.48 26.66 -28.97
C ALA A 156 -6.35 26.66 -27.91
N TYR A 157 -5.10 26.38 -28.33
CA TYR A 157 -3.92 26.49 -27.48
C TYR A 157 -3.69 27.94 -27.04
N GLU A 158 -3.69 28.88 -27.98
CA GLU A 158 -3.50 30.31 -27.68
C GLU A 158 -4.59 30.83 -26.74
N ASP A 159 -5.85 30.46 -26.95
CA ASP A 159 -6.98 30.86 -26.12
C ASP A 159 -6.83 30.36 -24.68
N LEU A 160 -6.50 29.09 -24.48
CA LEU A 160 -6.30 28.52 -23.14
C LEU A 160 -5.01 29.03 -22.49
N TYR A 161 -3.94 29.22 -23.27
CA TYR A 161 -2.70 29.81 -22.77
C TYR A 161 -2.92 31.25 -22.30
N ASN A 162 -3.62 32.07 -23.07
CA ASN A 162 -3.93 33.46 -22.73
C ASN A 162 -4.93 33.56 -21.56
N LEU A 163 -5.71 32.50 -21.31
CA LEU A 163 -6.51 32.38 -20.09
C LEU A 163 -5.61 32.17 -18.86
N TRP A 164 -4.58 31.33 -18.99
CA TRP A 164 -3.67 30.97 -17.88
C TRP A 164 -2.54 31.97 -17.65
N PHE A 165 -2.09 32.66 -18.69
CA PHE A 165 -0.95 33.56 -18.65
C PHE A 165 -1.25 34.89 -19.34
N ASP A 166 -0.70 35.97 -18.77
CA ASP A 166 -0.73 37.28 -19.41
C ASP A 166 0.27 37.38 -20.59
N LYS A 167 0.31 38.54 -21.25
CA LYS A 167 1.23 38.79 -22.38
C LYS A 167 2.72 38.67 -21.99
N LYS A 168 3.06 38.82 -20.70
CA LYS A 168 4.41 38.69 -20.15
C LYS A 168 4.72 37.26 -19.69
N GLY A 169 3.78 36.32 -19.81
CA GLY A 169 3.93 34.95 -19.35
C GLY A 169 3.75 34.76 -17.85
N LYS A 170 3.18 35.75 -17.14
CA LYS A 170 2.87 35.63 -15.72
C LYS A 170 1.51 34.94 -15.53
N PRO A 171 1.36 34.05 -14.53
CA PRO A 171 0.07 33.44 -14.21
C PRO A 171 -1.02 34.50 -14.02
N THR A 172 -2.18 34.29 -14.64
CA THR A 172 -3.35 35.14 -14.45
C THR A 172 -4.06 34.81 -13.14
N LYS A 173 -5.11 35.58 -12.82
CA LYS A 173 -5.98 35.29 -11.66
C LYS A 173 -6.46 33.84 -11.60
N TYR A 174 -6.70 33.21 -12.75
CA TYR A 174 -7.22 31.84 -12.79
C TYR A 174 -6.28 30.84 -12.15
N LEU A 175 -4.99 30.85 -12.51
CA LEU A 175 -4.00 29.93 -11.94
C LEU A 175 -3.64 30.33 -10.50
N LEU A 176 -3.48 31.63 -10.23
CA LEU A 176 -3.15 32.13 -8.90
C LEU A 176 -4.24 31.77 -7.86
N THR A 177 -5.52 31.83 -8.24
CA THR A 177 -6.63 31.41 -7.38
C THR A 177 -6.58 29.91 -7.07
N LEU A 178 -6.28 29.05 -8.06
CA LEU A 178 -6.15 27.61 -7.83
C LEU A 178 -5.03 27.32 -6.83
N GLU A 179 -3.86 27.93 -7.01
CA GLU A 179 -2.71 27.77 -6.12
C GLU A 179 -3.01 28.28 -4.71
N LYS A 180 -3.57 29.49 -4.58
CA LYS A 180 -3.95 30.10 -3.29
C LYS A 180 -4.89 29.20 -2.48
N ASN A 181 -5.81 28.49 -3.15
CA ASN A 181 -6.79 27.61 -2.51
C ASN A 181 -6.36 26.14 -2.52
N GLY A 182 -5.10 25.83 -2.83
CA GLY A 182 -4.57 24.45 -2.82
C GLY A 182 -5.20 23.51 -3.85
N VAL A 183 -5.91 24.04 -4.85
CA VAL A 183 -6.53 23.26 -5.93
C VAL A 183 -5.49 22.93 -6.99
N LYS A 184 -5.23 21.65 -7.21
CA LYS A 184 -4.28 21.21 -8.25
C LYS A 184 -4.91 21.39 -9.64
N LEU A 185 -4.19 22.05 -10.56
CA LEU A 185 -4.62 22.20 -11.97
C LEU A 185 -4.98 20.87 -12.65
N LEU A 186 -4.35 19.76 -12.24
CA LEU A 186 -4.66 18.42 -12.72
C LEU A 186 -6.12 18.02 -12.45
N ASN A 187 -6.72 18.45 -11.34
CA ASN A 187 -8.11 18.19 -11.01
C ASN A 187 -9.03 18.78 -12.09
N MET A 188 -8.81 20.05 -12.42
CA MET A 188 -9.54 20.74 -13.49
C MET A 188 -9.28 20.12 -14.86
N SER A 189 -8.02 19.82 -15.16
CA SER A 189 -7.62 19.23 -16.46
C SER A 189 -8.22 17.83 -16.68
N SER A 190 -8.37 17.05 -15.61
CA SER A 190 -9.01 15.74 -15.63
C SER A 190 -10.51 15.85 -15.98
N ILE A 191 -11.23 16.78 -15.37
CA ILE A 191 -12.66 17.00 -15.63
C ILE A 191 -12.86 17.53 -17.05
N LEU A 192 -12.02 18.47 -17.50
CA LEU A 192 -12.09 19.14 -18.79
C LEU A 192 -11.42 18.39 -19.95
N ASN A 193 -11.02 17.13 -19.74
CA ASN A 193 -10.42 16.30 -20.78
C ASN A 193 -11.35 16.22 -22.01
N GLY A 194 -10.80 16.46 -23.20
CA GLY A 194 -11.54 16.38 -24.47
C GLY A 194 -12.48 17.56 -24.73
N THR A 195 -12.23 18.73 -24.15
CA THR A 195 -12.98 19.95 -24.48
C THR A 195 -12.58 20.53 -25.85
N GLY A 196 -11.35 20.27 -26.30
CA GLY A 196 -10.84 20.68 -27.61
C GLY A 196 -10.97 22.19 -27.80
N THR A 197 -11.68 22.60 -28.85
CA THR A 197 -11.84 24.02 -29.20
C THR A 197 -12.71 24.82 -28.22
N LYS A 198 -13.41 24.14 -27.29
CA LYS A 198 -14.22 24.78 -26.24
C LYS A 198 -13.49 24.87 -24.90
N ALA A 199 -12.19 24.57 -24.87
CA ALA A 199 -11.37 24.52 -23.67
C ALA A 199 -11.47 25.78 -22.81
N LYS A 200 -11.30 26.96 -23.42
CA LYS A 200 -11.38 28.25 -22.69
C LYS A 200 -12.73 28.42 -22.00
N ALA A 201 -13.82 28.30 -22.75
CA ALA A 201 -15.17 28.46 -22.22
C ALA A 201 -15.49 27.43 -21.13
N ALA A 202 -15.16 26.16 -21.35
CA ALA A 202 -15.39 25.10 -20.36
C ALA A 202 -14.54 25.28 -19.09
N TYR A 203 -13.31 25.81 -19.22
CA TYR A 203 -12.48 26.18 -18.08
C TYR A 203 -13.10 27.32 -17.30
N GLU A 204 -13.54 28.39 -17.97
CA GLU A 204 -14.21 29.52 -17.32
C GLU A 204 -15.49 29.05 -16.60
N ASP A 205 -16.33 28.25 -17.25
CA ASP A 205 -17.56 27.71 -16.65
C ASP A 205 -17.29 26.89 -15.37
N LEU A 206 -16.26 26.03 -15.39
CA LEU A 206 -15.87 25.25 -14.21
C LEU A 206 -15.11 26.08 -13.18
N TYR A 207 -14.38 27.12 -13.58
CA TYR A 207 -13.78 28.04 -12.64
C TYR A 207 -14.86 28.81 -11.89
N TYR A 208 -15.86 29.33 -12.60
CA TYR A 208 -16.90 30.18 -12.02
C TYR A 208 -17.94 29.44 -11.18
N ILE A 209 -18.00 28.11 -11.27
CA ILE A 209 -18.75 27.32 -10.28
C ILE A 209 -17.96 27.13 -8.99
N TRP A 210 -16.62 27.14 -9.05
CA TRP A 210 -15.74 26.91 -7.91
C TRP A 210 -15.35 28.21 -7.19
N PHE A 211 -15.15 29.28 -7.95
CA PHE A 211 -14.74 30.58 -7.48
C PHE A 211 -15.61 31.68 -8.08
N ASP A 212 -15.82 32.75 -7.33
CA ASP A 212 -16.46 33.95 -7.86
C ASP A 212 -15.49 34.81 -8.72
N ASN A 213 -15.94 36.00 -9.12
CA ASN A 213 -15.14 36.92 -9.93
C ASN A 213 -13.86 37.42 -9.25
N GLU A 214 -13.85 37.44 -7.92
CA GLU A 214 -12.74 37.88 -7.06
C GLU A 214 -11.77 36.71 -6.74
N GLY A 215 -12.14 35.48 -7.11
CA GLY A 215 -11.36 34.28 -6.82
C GLY A 215 -11.60 33.73 -5.42
N THR A 216 -12.71 34.11 -4.79
CA THR A 216 -13.15 33.56 -3.50
C THR A 216 -13.93 32.26 -3.74
N PRO A 217 -13.69 31.19 -2.96
CA PRO A 217 -14.45 29.94 -3.09
C PRO A 217 -15.96 30.20 -3.00
N THR A 218 -16.73 29.70 -3.96
CA THR A 218 -18.20 29.79 -3.91
C THR A 218 -18.76 28.88 -2.80
N LYS A 219 -20.07 29.01 -2.53
CA LYS A 219 -20.80 28.12 -1.61
C LYS A 219 -20.58 26.63 -1.91
N TYR A 220 -20.34 26.27 -3.16
CA TYR A 220 -20.11 24.88 -3.56
C TYR A 220 -18.83 24.33 -2.95
N LEU A 221 -17.70 25.01 -3.14
CA LEU A 221 -16.42 24.56 -2.57
C LEU A 221 -16.40 24.66 -1.05
N GLN A 222 -16.96 25.74 -0.49
CA GLN A 222 -17.05 25.91 0.96
C GLN A 222 -17.84 24.76 1.60
N THR A 223 -18.93 24.30 0.97
CA THR A 223 -19.71 23.17 1.46
C THR A 223 -18.94 21.85 1.36
N LEU A 224 -18.20 21.62 0.27
CA LEU A 224 -17.35 20.43 0.16
C LEU A 224 -16.29 20.40 1.28
N GLU A 225 -15.62 21.52 1.52
CA GLU A 225 -14.59 21.64 2.57
C GLU A 225 -15.18 21.45 3.97
N LYS A 226 -16.30 22.13 4.28
CA LYS A 226 -17.02 21.98 5.56
C LYS A 226 -17.38 20.53 5.87
N ASN A 227 -17.76 19.76 4.85
CA ASN A 227 -18.14 18.35 4.98
C ASN A 227 -16.97 17.38 4.71
N GLY A 228 -15.72 17.87 4.68
CA GLY A 228 -14.53 17.02 4.52
C GLY A 228 -14.44 16.30 3.17
N VAL A 229 -15.17 16.75 2.14
CA VAL A 229 -15.17 16.16 0.81
C VAL A 229 -13.98 16.65 0.01
N ASN A 230 -13.07 15.74 -0.30
CA ASN A 230 -11.89 16.08 -1.09
C ASN A 230 -12.26 16.33 -2.57
N LEU A 231 -11.91 17.52 -3.08
CA LEU A 231 -12.13 17.89 -4.49
C LEU A 231 -11.44 16.94 -5.48
N SER A 232 -10.36 16.27 -5.08
CA SER A 232 -9.72 15.24 -5.90
C SER A 232 -10.63 14.02 -6.14
N ASN A 233 -11.46 13.65 -5.16
CA ASN A 233 -12.46 12.58 -5.32
C ASN A 233 -13.57 13.01 -6.29
N VAL A 234 -14.06 14.25 -6.17
CA VAL A 234 -15.04 14.81 -7.12
C VAL A 234 -14.47 14.83 -8.54
N SER A 235 -13.23 15.30 -8.69
CA SER A 235 -12.54 15.39 -9.99
C SER A 235 -12.26 14.01 -10.59
N SER A 236 -12.01 13.02 -9.75
CA SER A 236 -11.87 11.61 -10.13
C SER A 236 -13.17 11.05 -10.70
N ILE A 237 -14.31 11.29 -10.04
CA ILE A 237 -15.65 10.87 -10.50
C ILE A 237 -16.01 11.57 -11.82
N LEU A 238 -15.77 12.88 -11.90
CA LEU A 238 -16.14 13.73 -13.03
C LEU A 238 -15.07 13.76 -14.15
N SER A 239 -14.04 12.93 -14.06
CA SER A 239 -13.00 12.85 -15.09
C SER A 239 -13.60 12.54 -16.46
N GLY A 240 -13.16 13.26 -17.50
CA GLY A 240 -13.64 13.09 -18.87
C GLY A 240 -15.03 13.68 -19.16
N THR A 241 -15.58 14.54 -18.28
CA THR A 241 -16.85 15.22 -18.55
C THR A 241 -16.74 16.21 -19.72
N GLY A 242 -15.56 16.81 -19.91
CA GLY A 242 -15.27 17.75 -20.98
C GLY A 242 -16.15 19.00 -20.88
N THR A 243 -16.85 19.31 -21.98
CA THR A 243 -17.68 20.54 -22.09
C THR A 243 -18.91 20.58 -21.18
N LYS A 244 -19.29 19.44 -20.56
CA LYS A 244 -20.40 19.36 -19.61
C LYS A 244 -19.95 19.49 -18.14
N ALA A 245 -18.69 19.88 -17.90
CA ALA A 245 -18.05 19.88 -16.58
C ALA A 245 -18.89 20.56 -15.51
N ARG A 246 -19.32 21.80 -15.78
CA ARG A 246 -20.16 22.58 -14.88
C ARG A 246 -21.46 21.85 -14.51
N GLN A 247 -22.21 21.41 -15.51
CA GLN A 247 -23.48 20.70 -15.30
C GLN A 247 -23.29 19.41 -14.52
N ALA A 248 -22.25 18.62 -14.80
CA ALA A 248 -22.00 17.37 -14.10
C ALA A 248 -21.59 17.62 -12.64
N PHE A 249 -20.81 18.67 -12.37
CA PHE A 249 -20.48 19.11 -11.02
C PHE A 249 -21.73 19.55 -10.26
N GLU A 250 -22.55 20.44 -10.83
CA GLU A 250 -23.84 20.88 -10.26
C GLU A 250 -24.75 19.67 -9.94
N ASN A 251 -24.88 18.74 -10.88
CA ASN A 251 -25.71 17.56 -10.71
C ASN A 251 -25.23 16.64 -9.58
N LEU A 252 -23.92 16.43 -9.45
CA LEU A 252 -23.34 15.62 -8.38
C LEU A 252 -23.42 16.35 -7.03
N TYR A 253 -23.16 17.65 -7.02
CA TYR A 253 -23.29 18.48 -5.82
C TYR A 253 -24.73 18.45 -5.29
N ASN A 254 -25.72 18.71 -6.14
CA ASN A 254 -27.13 18.73 -5.76
C ASN A 254 -27.66 17.34 -5.37
N LEU A 255 -26.92 16.28 -5.69
CA LEU A 255 -27.21 14.94 -5.20
C LEU A 255 -26.71 14.78 -3.76
N TRP A 256 -25.55 15.33 -3.42
CA TRP A 256 -24.93 15.20 -2.11
C TRP A 256 -25.39 16.23 -1.09
N PHE A 257 -25.72 17.43 -1.55
CA PHE A 257 -26.09 18.55 -0.72
C PHE A 257 -27.36 19.22 -1.25
N ASP A 258 -28.19 19.71 -0.34
CA ASP A 258 -29.33 20.55 -0.69
C ASP A 258 -28.89 22.00 -1.02
N HIS A 259 -29.88 22.85 -1.27
CA HIS A 259 -29.66 24.26 -1.62
C HIS A 259 -28.99 25.10 -0.52
N GLU A 260 -29.13 24.68 0.75
CA GLU A 260 -28.51 25.28 1.94
C GLU A 260 -27.11 24.72 2.22
N GLY A 261 -26.73 23.64 1.55
CA GLY A 261 -25.46 22.94 1.75
C GLY A 261 -25.50 21.87 2.83
N ASN A 262 -26.69 21.45 3.26
CA ASN A 262 -26.84 20.34 4.19
C ASN A 262 -26.72 19.01 3.43
N PRO A 263 -26.06 17.98 4.01
CA PRO A 263 -26.00 16.66 3.42
C PRO A 263 -27.41 16.10 3.15
N THR A 264 -27.64 15.59 1.94
CA THR A 264 -28.90 14.90 1.62
C THR A 264 -28.93 13.51 2.24
N ARG A 265 -30.08 12.83 2.14
CA ARG A 265 -30.23 11.42 2.56
C ARG A 265 -29.14 10.49 2.01
N TYR A 266 -28.61 10.81 0.82
CA TYR A 266 -27.59 10.00 0.16
C TYR A 266 -26.27 9.99 0.93
N ILE A 267 -25.85 11.14 1.47
CA ILE A 267 -24.65 11.26 2.27
C ILE A 267 -24.91 10.76 3.69
N LEU A 268 -26.04 11.15 4.29
CA LEU A 268 -26.39 10.75 5.66
C LEU A 268 -26.43 9.23 5.84
N SER A 269 -26.95 8.47 4.87
CA SER A 269 -26.96 7.00 4.96
C SER A 269 -25.56 6.40 4.83
N LEU A 270 -24.68 6.98 4.00
CA LEU A 270 -23.30 6.53 3.87
C LEU A 270 -22.53 6.76 5.19
N GLU A 271 -22.68 7.94 5.77
CA GLU A 271 -22.03 8.31 7.05
C GLU A 271 -22.51 7.42 8.20
N ARG A 272 -23.83 7.19 8.30
CA ARG A 272 -24.43 6.34 9.33
C ARG A 272 -23.85 4.92 9.34
N GLU A 273 -23.61 4.35 8.15
CA GLU A 273 -23.06 3.00 8.00
C GLU A 273 -21.53 2.98 7.84
N GLY A 274 -20.83 4.10 8.09
CA GLY A 274 -19.37 4.19 8.03
C GLY A 274 -18.77 4.01 6.62
N VAL A 275 -19.55 4.27 5.56
CA VAL A 275 -19.11 4.16 4.17
C VAL A 275 -18.47 5.48 3.72
N SER A 276 -17.16 5.49 3.54
CA SER A 276 -16.44 6.67 3.06
C SER A 276 -16.80 7.04 1.61
N LEU A 277 -16.97 8.33 1.34
CA LEU A 277 -17.04 8.88 -0.02
C LEU A 277 -15.80 8.55 -0.86
N SER A 278 -14.64 8.32 -0.23
CA SER A 278 -13.45 7.86 -0.95
C SER A 278 -13.70 6.50 -1.62
N ASN A 279 -14.36 5.56 -0.92
CA ASN A 279 -14.71 4.25 -1.47
C ASN A 279 -15.66 4.38 -2.66
N ILE A 280 -16.69 5.23 -2.54
CA ILE A 280 -17.60 5.53 -3.66
C ILE A 280 -16.84 6.14 -4.83
N SER A 281 -15.97 7.11 -4.58
CA SER A 281 -15.20 7.79 -5.63
C SER A 281 -14.23 6.87 -6.36
N ASN A 282 -13.68 5.85 -5.68
CA ASN A 282 -12.86 4.83 -6.30
C ASN A 282 -13.67 3.97 -7.28
N VAL A 283 -14.89 3.59 -6.89
CA VAL A 283 -15.80 2.81 -7.75
C VAL A 283 -16.25 3.66 -8.94
N LEU A 284 -16.70 4.88 -8.67
CA LEU A 284 -17.25 5.81 -9.66
C LEU A 284 -16.19 6.61 -10.43
N HIS A 285 -14.91 6.29 -10.29
CA HIS A 285 -13.83 6.94 -11.04
C HIS A 285 -14.12 6.89 -12.55
N GLY A 286 -14.02 8.05 -13.21
CA GLY A 286 -14.27 8.16 -14.66
C GLY A 286 -15.75 8.02 -15.06
N SER A 287 -16.70 8.22 -14.16
CA SER A 287 -18.13 8.26 -14.52
C SER A 287 -18.47 9.46 -15.42
N GLY A 288 -17.68 10.54 -15.32
CA GLY A 288 -17.83 11.75 -16.13
C GLY A 288 -19.22 12.35 -15.99
N ASN A 289 -19.86 12.64 -17.14
CA ASN A 289 -21.21 13.21 -17.18
C ASN A 289 -22.32 12.28 -16.66
N LYS A 290 -22.05 10.98 -16.44
CA LYS A 290 -23.00 10.01 -15.86
C LYS A 290 -22.83 9.84 -14.35
N ALA A 291 -21.97 10.63 -13.71
CA ALA A 291 -21.67 10.53 -12.28
C ALA A 291 -22.90 10.49 -11.37
N LYS A 292 -23.85 11.42 -11.57
CA LYS A 292 -25.09 11.48 -10.78
C LYS A 292 -25.87 10.16 -10.85
N GLN A 293 -26.15 9.69 -12.07
CA GLN A 293 -26.89 8.44 -12.29
C GLN A 293 -26.15 7.24 -11.70
N ALA A 294 -24.83 7.15 -11.94
CA ALA A 294 -24.02 6.04 -11.44
C ALA A 294 -23.97 6.00 -9.91
N PHE A 295 -23.93 7.16 -9.25
CA PHE A 295 -24.04 7.28 -7.80
C PHE A 295 -25.42 6.84 -7.31
N GLU A 296 -26.50 7.37 -7.88
CA GLU A 296 -27.86 7.01 -7.49
C GLU A 296 -28.11 5.51 -7.65
N ASP A 297 -27.67 4.92 -8.77
CA ASP A 297 -27.80 3.50 -9.05
C ASP A 297 -27.05 2.62 -8.06
N LEU A 298 -25.82 3.01 -7.67
CA LEU A 298 -25.02 2.27 -6.69
C LEU A 298 -25.56 2.47 -5.26
N HIS A 299 -26.00 3.67 -4.93
CA HIS A 299 -26.59 3.96 -3.63
C HIS A 299 -27.89 3.19 -3.43
N ASN A 300 -28.81 3.21 -4.41
CA ASN A 300 -30.07 2.49 -4.35
C ASN A 300 -29.89 0.95 -4.34
N LEU A 301 -28.72 0.44 -4.75
CA LEU A 301 -28.35 -0.95 -4.56
C LEU A 301 -28.01 -1.25 -3.10
N TRP A 302 -27.31 -0.34 -2.44
CA TRP A 302 -26.78 -0.52 -1.10
C TRP A 302 -27.74 -0.10 -0.01
N PHE A 303 -28.59 0.88 -0.28
CA PHE A 303 -29.54 1.47 0.65
C PHE A 303 -30.94 1.51 0.04
N ASP A 304 -31.95 1.31 0.86
CA ASP A 304 -33.34 1.51 0.48
C ASP A 304 -33.73 3.01 0.52
N ARG A 305 -35.02 3.31 0.31
CA ARG A 305 -35.53 4.69 0.27
C ARG A 305 -35.39 5.42 1.61
N ASP A 306 -35.35 4.69 2.72
CA ASP A 306 -35.21 5.20 4.08
C ASP A 306 -33.72 5.26 4.50
N GLY A 307 -32.81 4.90 3.59
CA GLY A 307 -31.38 4.88 3.81
C GLY A 307 -30.89 3.64 4.55
N ASN A 308 -31.75 2.63 4.78
CA ASN A 308 -31.36 1.42 5.49
C ASN A 308 -30.59 0.48 4.56
N PRO A 309 -29.58 -0.25 5.08
CA PRO A 309 -28.83 -1.24 4.31
C PRO A 309 -29.77 -2.25 3.66
N THR A 310 -29.67 -2.43 2.34
CA THR A 310 -30.43 -3.46 1.63
C THR A 310 -29.85 -4.84 1.92
N LYS A 311 -30.53 -5.89 1.44
CA LYS A 311 -30.03 -7.28 1.47
C LYS A 311 -28.61 -7.43 0.91
N TYR A 312 -28.18 -6.58 -0.01
CA TYR A 312 -26.84 -6.63 -0.59
C TYR A 312 -25.77 -6.29 0.45
N LEU A 313 -25.90 -5.17 1.15
CA LEU A 313 -24.96 -4.79 2.22
C LEU A 313 -25.04 -5.72 3.41
N GLN A 314 -26.25 -6.10 3.81
CA GLN A 314 -26.45 -7.04 4.93
C GLN A 314 -25.75 -8.38 4.68
N ALA A 315 -25.84 -8.93 3.46
CA ALA A 315 -25.14 -10.16 3.10
C ALA A 315 -23.62 -10.01 3.14
N LEU A 316 -23.07 -8.90 2.64
CA LEU A 316 -21.63 -8.63 2.69
C LEU A 316 -21.13 -8.59 4.14
N TRP A 317 -21.80 -7.84 5.01
CA TRP A 317 -21.39 -7.70 6.41
C TRP A 317 -21.55 -8.99 7.22
N LYS A 318 -22.66 -9.71 7.03
CA LYS A 318 -22.89 -11.02 7.68
C LYS A 318 -21.76 -12.00 7.38
N ASN A 319 -21.17 -11.93 6.18
CA ASN A 319 -20.09 -12.82 5.73
C ASN A 319 -18.71 -12.17 5.85
N GLY A 320 -18.56 -11.09 6.63
CA GLY A 320 -17.27 -10.46 6.92
C GLY A 320 -16.59 -9.79 5.72
N VAL A 321 -17.33 -9.50 4.65
CA VAL A 321 -16.81 -8.82 3.46
C VAL A 321 -16.85 -7.31 3.68
N SER A 322 -15.68 -6.68 3.67
CA SER A 322 -15.57 -5.23 3.87
C SER A 322 -15.87 -4.45 2.58
N LEU A 323 -16.56 -3.32 2.70
CA LEU A 323 -16.80 -2.40 1.58
C LEU A 323 -15.51 -1.82 0.96
N PRO A 324 -14.44 -1.53 1.71
CA PRO A 324 -13.15 -1.18 1.12
C PRO A 324 -12.63 -2.25 0.16
N ASN A 325 -12.78 -3.54 0.48
CA ASN A 325 -12.38 -4.63 -0.41
C ASN A 325 -13.21 -4.62 -1.69
N VAL A 326 -14.54 -4.53 -1.56
CA VAL A 326 -15.46 -4.45 -2.73
C VAL A 326 -15.16 -3.22 -3.59
N SER A 327 -14.94 -2.06 -2.96
CA SER A 327 -14.59 -0.81 -3.65
C SER A 327 -13.27 -0.94 -4.42
N SER A 328 -12.28 -1.61 -3.82
CA SER A 328 -11.00 -1.86 -4.46
C SER A 328 -11.14 -2.78 -5.68
N VAL A 329 -11.97 -3.84 -5.59
CA VAL A 329 -12.30 -4.72 -6.72
C VAL A 329 -13.01 -3.95 -7.83
N LEU A 330 -14.00 -3.14 -7.47
CA LEU A 330 -14.83 -2.36 -8.40
C LEU A 330 -14.22 -1.00 -8.79
N HIS A 331 -12.93 -0.79 -8.51
CA HIS A 331 -12.24 0.45 -8.83
C HIS A 331 -12.32 0.75 -10.34
N GLY A 332 -12.66 1.99 -10.68
CA GLY A 332 -12.74 2.44 -12.08
C GLY A 332 -13.91 1.84 -12.88
N THR A 333 -14.94 1.31 -12.22
CA THR A 333 -16.16 0.87 -12.92
C THR A 333 -16.96 2.04 -13.49
N GLY A 334 -16.88 3.21 -12.86
CA GLY A 334 -17.49 4.45 -13.32
C GLY A 334 -18.99 4.29 -13.51
N ALA A 335 -19.48 4.65 -14.69
CA ALA A 335 -20.89 4.54 -15.05
C ALA A 335 -21.45 3.08 -15.06
N LYS A 336 -20.60 2.06 -14.98
CA LYS A 336 -20.99 0.64 -14.95
C LYS A 336 -20.94 0.03 -13.54
N ALA A 337 -20.76 0.85 -12.50
CA ALA A 337 -20.62 0.40 -11.11
C ALA A 337 -21.72 -0.57 -10.65
N LYS A 338 -22.99 -0.21 -10.86
CA LYS A 338 -24.14 -1.05 -10.52
C LYS A 338 -24.08 -2.43 -11.18
N GLN A 339 -23.85 -2.47 -12.50
CA GLN A 339 -23.77 -3.74 -13.23
C GLN A 339 -22.61 -4.61 -12.73
N ALA A 340 -21.44 -4.02 -12.53
CA ALA A 340 -20.25 -4.75 -12.05
C ALA A 340 -20.46 -5.28 -10.63
N PHE A 341 -21.06 -4.48 -9.74
CA PHE A 341 -21.43 -4.92 -8.39
C PHE A 341 -22.40 -6.09 -8.43
N VAL A 342 -23.51 -5.99 -9.17
CA VAL A 342 -24.52 -7.05 -9.25
C VAL A 342 -23.94 -8.34 -9.81
N ASN A 343 -23.14 -8.27 -10.88
CA ASN A 343 -22.53 -9.45 -11.47
C ASN A 343 -21.61 -10.17 -10.47
N LEU A 344 -20.74 -9.43 -9.77
CA LEU A 344 -19.85 -10.00 -8.77
C LEU A 344 -20.63 -10.54 -7.57
N PHE A 345 -21.61 -9.77 -7.09
CA PHE A 345 -22.46 -10.17 -5.97
C PHE A 345 -23.19 -11.48 -6.25
N ASN A 346 -23.76 -11.65 -7.45
CA ASN A 346 -24.48 -12.87 -7.82
C ASN A 346 -23.59 -14.11 -7.94
N LEU A 347 -22.26 -13.94 -8.03
CA LEU A 347 -21.32 -15.06 -7.91
C LEU A 347 -21.05 -15.42 -6.46
N TRP A 348 -21.14 -14.46 -5.56
CA TRP A 348 -20.86 -14.64 -4.15
C TRP A 348 -22.09 -15.05 -3.35
N PHE A 349 -23.24 -14.47 -3.66
CA PHE A 349 -24.49 -14.64 -2.94
C PHE A 349 -25.65 -14.92 -3.88
N ASP A 350 -26.60 -15.72 -3.40
CA ASP A 350 -27.88 -15.95 -4.08
C ASP A 350 -28.83 -14.73 -3.93
N SER A 351 -30.04 -14.85 -4.48
CA SER A 351 -31.06 -13.80 -4.39
C SER A 351 -31.52 -13.48 -2.96
N ASN A 352 -31.29 -14.38 -2.01
CA ASN A 352 -31.63 -14.25 -0.59
C ASN A 352 -30.44 -13.75 0.25
N GLY A 353 -29.26 -13.57 -0.35
CA GLY A 353 -28.05 -13.15 0.35
C GLY A 353 -27.29 -14.30 1.02
N ASN A 354 -27.61 -15.56 0.71
CA ASN A 354 -26.85 -16.71 1.20
C ASN A 354 -25.62 -16.95 0.33
N PRO A 355 -24.49 -17.39 0.90
CA PRO A 355 -23.31 -17.78 0.13
C PRO A 355 -23.65 -18.81 -0.96
N THR A 356 -23.21 -18.57 -2.19
CA THR A 356 -23.34 -19.55 -3.28
C THR A 356 -22.36 -20.70 -3.11
N LYS A 357 -22.48 -21.72 -3.96
CA LYS A 357 -21.50 -22.81 -4.09
C LYS A 357 -20.06 -22.30 -4.21
N TYR A 358 -19.83 -21.18 -4.92
CA TYR A 358 -18.48 -20.63 -5.09
C TYR A 358 -17.86 -20.24 -3.75
N LEU A 359 -18.58 -19.49 -2.91
CA LEU A 359 -18.08 -19.08 -1.60
C LEU A 359 -17.95 -20.26 -0.64
N LEU A 360 -18.95 -21.14 -0.59
CA LEU A 360 -18.91 -22.32 0.27
C LEU A 360 -17.71 -23.21 -0.05
N THR A 361 -17.35 -23.32 -1.33
CA THR A 361 -16.15 -24.05 -1.77
C THR A 361 -14.88 -23.36 -1.31
N LEU A 362 -14.79 -22.04 -1.45
CA LEU A 362 -13.62 -21.26 -0.99
C LEU A 362 -13.42 -21.42 0.52
N GLU A 363 -14.48 -21.28 1.31
CA GLU A 363 -14.46 -21.41 2.76
C GLU A 363 -14.06 -22.82 3.21
N LYS A 364 -14.67 -23.87 2.61
CA LYS A 364 -14.31 -25.28 2.88
C LYS A 364 -12.82 -25.56 2.66
N ASN A 365 -12.19 -24.87 1.72
CA ASN A 365 -10.77 -25.03 1.39
C ASN A 365 -9.88 -23.96 2.04
N GLY A 366 -10.37 -23.25 3.07
CA GLY A 366 -9.59 -22.28 3.84
C GLY A 366 -9.22 -21.00 3.08
N VAL A 367 -9.92 -20.70 1.97
CA VAL A 367 -9.67 -19.52 1.14
C VAL A 367 -10.59 -18.38 1.55
N ASN A 368 -10.03 -17.37 2.22
CA ASN A 368 -10.81 -16.20 2.63
C ASN A 368 -11.06 -15.24 1.46
N LEU A 369 -12.27 -14.68 1.38
CA LEU A 369 -12.67 -13.65 0.42
C LEU A 369 -11.78 -12.39 0.44
N THR A 370 -11.15 -12.06 1.57
CA THR A 370 -10.19 -10.97 1.67
C THR A 370 -8.98 -11.22 0.76
N ASN A 371 -8.48 -12.47 0.71
CA ASN A 371 -7.38 -12.84 -0.17
C ASN A 371 -7.80 -12.80 -1.64
N VAL A 372 -9.00 -13.27 -1.95
CA VAL A 372 -9.55 -13.23 -3.32
C VAL A 372 -9.79 -11.79 -3.77
N SER A 373 -10.40 -10.96 -2.93
CA SER A 373 -10.66 -9.54 -3.20
C SER A 373 -9.36 -8.76 -3.38
N SER A 374 -8.33 -9.10 -2.60
CA SER A 374 -6.97 -8.57 -2.73
C SER A 374 -6.37 -8.83 -4.12
N ILE A 375 -6.55 -10.03 -4.67
CA ILE A 375 -6.10 -10.37 -6.04
C ILE A 375 -6.96 -9.61 -7.07
N LEU A 376 -8.28 -9.58 -6.88
CA LEU A 376 -9.25 -8.94 -7.78
C LEU A 376 -9.24 -7.41 -7.72
N SER A 377 -8.49 -6.80 -6.82
CA SER A 377 -8.35 -5.35 -6.71
C SER A 377 -7.96 -4.74 -8.07
N GLY A 378 -8.73 -3.75 -8.53
CA GLY A 378 -8.53 -3.10 -9.83
C GLY A 378 -9.06 -3.89 -11.04
N THR A 379 -9.89 -4.92 -10.86
CA THR A 379 -10.58 -5.60 -11.98
C THR A 379 -11.67 -4.74 -12.61
N GLY A 380 -12.33 -3.91 -11.80
CA GLY A 380 -13.38 -3.00 -12.22
C GLY A 380 -14.56 -3.73 -12.85
N VAL A 381 -14.88 -3.37 -14.10
CA VAL A 381 -16.03 -3.92 -14.85
C VAL A 381 -15.88 -5.39 -15.24
N LYS A 382 -14.70 -5.99 -15.07
CA LYS A 382 -14.41 -7.40 -15.38
C LYS A 382 -14.27 -8.27 -14.12
N SER A 383 -14.70 -7.76 -12.97
CA SER A 383 -14.52 -8.42 -11.67
C SER A 383 -15.16 -9.81 -11.61
N ASP A 384 -16.36 -9.97 -12.15
CA ASP A 384 -17.09 -11.23 -12.26
C ASP A 384 -16.37 -12.26 -13.14
N GLN A 385 -15.94 -11.87 -14.34
CA GLN A 385 -15.19 -12.75 -15.24
C GLN A 385 -13.85 -13.14 -14.63
N THR A 386 -13.14 -12.18 -14.02
CA THR A 386 -11.83 -12.46 -13.39
C THR A 386 -11.98 -13.38 -12.18
N PHE A 387 -13.04 -13.22 -11.38
CA PHE A 387 -13.35 -14.14 -10.29
C PHE A 387 -13.59 -15.55 -10.81
N LYS A 388 -14.43 -15.72 -11.85
CA LYS A 388 -14.69 -17.03 -12.46
C LYS A 388 -13.41 -17.65 -13.00
N ASP A 389 -12.62 -16.89 -13.73
CA ASP A 389 -11.35 -17.34 -14.30
C ASP A 389 -10.39 -17.87 -13.24
N LEU A 390 -10.30 -17.20 -12.07
CA LEU A 390 -9.51 -17.67 -10.94
C LEU A 390 -10.14 -18.86 -10.25
N TYR A 391 -11.45 -18.84 -10.04
CA TYR A 391 -12.15 -19.95 -9.42
C TYR A 391 -11.95 -21.24 -10.23
N HIS A 392 -12.11 -21.20 -11.56
CA HIS A 392 -11.91 -22.35 -12.43
C HIS A 392 -10.45 -22.76 -12.63
N LEU A 393 -9.48 -21.92 -12.23
CA LEU A 393 -8.09 -22.36 -12.06
C LEU A 393 -7.94 -23.21 -10.80
N TRP A 394 -8.68 -22.90 -9.75
CA TRP A 394 -8.50 -23.52 -8.43
C TRP A 394 -9.42 -24.72 -8.21
N PHE A 395 -10.65 -24.64 -8.71
CA PHE A 395 -11.69 -25.63 -8.52
C PHE A 395 -12.34 -25.99 -9.86
N ASP A 396 -12.78 -27.24 -10.01
CA ASP A 396 -13.65 -27.65 -11.11
C ASP A 396 -15.11 -27.18 -10.89
N ASP A 397 -16.00 -27.54 -11.81
CA ASP A 397 -17.43 -27.15 -11.74
C ASP A 397 -18.14 -27.84 -10.57
N GLU A 398 -17.64 -29.00 -10.12
CA GLU A 398 -18.10 -29.73 -8.95
C GLU A 398 -17.60 -29.10 -7.62
N GLY A 399 -16.55 -28.29 -7.66
CA GLY A 399 -15.92 -27.63 -6.51
C GLY A 399 -14.73 -28.41 -5.93
N ASN A 400 -14.20 -29.40 -6.64
CA ASN A 400 -13.01 -30.13 -6.24
C ASN A 400 -11.74 -29.36 -6.63
N PRO A 401 -10.67 -29.42 -5.82
CA PRO A 401 -9.38 -28.82 -6.16
C PRO A 401 -8.85 -29.36 -7.49
N THR A 402 -8.48 -28.45 -8.40
CA THR A 402 -7.86 -28.84 -9.69
C THR A 402 -6.41 -29.30 -9.49
N LYS A 403 -5.75 -29.70 -10.58
CA LYS A 403 -4.31 -30.00 -10.58
C LYS A 403 -3.45 -28.87 -9.98
N TYR A 404 -3.86 -27.61 -10.11
CA TYR A 404 -3.09 -26.46 -9.64
C TYR A 404 -3.04 -26.44 -8.11
N LEU A 405 -4.18 -26.56 -7.44
CA LEU A 405 -4.23 -26.60 -5.98
C LEU A 405 -3.61 -27.88 -5.43
N ASN A 406 -3.90 -29.02 -6.05
CA ASN A 406 -3.32 -30.29 -5.62
C ASN A 406 -1.78 -30.27 -5.67
N ALA A 407 -1.17 -29.60 -6.65
CA ALA A 407 0.28 -29.45 -6.72
C ALA A 407 0.81 -28.50 -5.62
N LEU A 408 0.11 -27.40 -5.34
CA LEU A 408 0.49 -26.48 -4.26
C LEU A 408 0.45 -27.16 -2.89
N ASP A 409 -0.64 -27.86 -2.58
CA ASP A 409 -0.83 -28.53 -1.30
C ASP A 409 0.24 -29.63 -1.08
N ARG A 410 0.53 -30.44 -2.10
CA ARG A 410 1.58 -31.49 -2.03
C ARG A 410 2.97 -30.92 -1.73
N ASN A 411 3.23 -29.67 -2.08
CA ASN A 411 4.52 -29.00 -1.90
C ASN A 411 4.48 -27.96 -0.76
N GLY A 412 3.52 -28.07 0.16
CA GLY A 412 3.45 -27.24 1.36
C GLY A 412 3.16 -25.75 1.10
N ALA A 413 2.55 -25.44 -0.04
CA ALA A 413 2.15 -24.09 -0.42
C ALA A 413 0.64 -23.91 -0.24
N THR A 414 0.23 -22.70 0.13
CA THR A 414 -1.19 -22.35 0.28
C THR A 414 -1.60 -21.26 -0.70
N LEU A 415 -2.90 -21.16 -0.99
CA LEU A 415 -3.44 -20.02 -1.73
C LEU A 415 -3.16 -18.68 -1.05
N HIS A 416 -2.99 -18.66 0.27
CA HIS A 416 -2.57 -17.45 0.99
C HIS A 416 -1.18 -16.98 0.54
N ASN A 417 -0.24 -17.92 0.34
CA ASN A 417 1.11 -17.57 -0.14
C ASN A 417 1.04 -16.92 -1.53
N ILE A 418 0.21 -17.47 -2.41
CA ILE A 418 0.01 -16.92 -3.75
C ILE A 418 -0.72 -15.58 -3.71
N SER A 419 -1.78 -15.45 -2.90
CA SER A 419 -2.57 -14.23 -2.84
C SER A 419 -1.77 -13.03 -2.35
N ASN A 420 -0.82 -13.23 -1.45
CA ASN A 420 0.09 -12.18 -1.01
C ASN A 420 0.95 -11.68 -2.17
N ILE A 421 1.47 -12.59 -3.00
CA ILE A 421 2.27 -12.23 -4.19
C ILE A 421 1.39 -11.54 -5.23
N LEU A 422 0.21 -12.10 -5.52
CA LEU A 422 -0.70 -11.67 -6.58
C LEU A 422 -1.65 -10.53 -6.18
N HIS A 423 -1.46 -9.92 -5.01
CA HIS A 423 -2.22 -8.73 -4.58
C HIS A 423 -2.19 -7.65 -5.66
N GLY A 424 -3.36 -7.09 -6.00
CA GLY A 424 -3.49 -6.03 -7.00
C GLY A 424 -3.23 -6.46 -8.45
N THR A 425 -3.31 -7.76 -8.77
CA THR A 425 -3.20 -8.23 -10.17
C THR A 425 -4.37 -7.78 -11.04
N GLY A 426 -5.54 -7.61 -10.45
CA GLY A 426 -6.75 -7.14 -11.13
C GLY A 426 -7.12 -8.04 -12.30
N SER A 427 -7.49 -7.46 -13.43
CA SER A 427 -7.91 -8.19 -14.65
C SER A 427 -6.83 -9.11 -15.27
N LYS A 428 -5.58 -9.09 -14.76
CA LYS A 428 -4.48 -9.96 -15.20
C LYS A 428 -4.22 -11.12 -14.22
N ALA A 429 -5.07 -11.32 -13.22
CA ALA A 429 -4.87 -12.31 -12.17
C ALA A 429 -4.66 -13.73 -12.69
N LYS A 430 -5.51 -14.22 -13.61
CA LYS A 430 -5.36 -15.56 -14.22
C LYS A 430 -3.98 -15.75 -14.84
N LYS A 431 -3.58 -14.83 -15.73
CA LYS A 431 -2.27 -14.90 -16.38
C LYS A 431 -1.14 -14.85 -15.37
N ALA A 432 -1.21 -13.96 -14.38
CA ALA A 432 -0.17 -13.83 -13.36
C ALA A 432 -0.04 -15.08 -12.49
N PHE A 433 -1.17 -15.73 -12.17
CA PHE A 433 -1.21 -17.02 -11.48
C PHE A 433 -0.55 -18.11 -12.33
N GLU A 434 -0.96 -18.27 -13.58
CA GLU A 434 -0.39 -19.28 -14.49
C GLU A 434 1.10 -19.07 -14.72
N ASP A 435 1.53 -17.82 -14.92
CA ASP A 435 2.94 -17.45 -15.11
C ASP A 435 3.80 -17.81 -13.89
N LEU A 436 3.27 -17.62 -12.67
CA LEU A 436 3.97 -17.98 -11.44
C LEU A 436 3.93 -19.49 -11.18
N TYR A 437 2.79 -20.12 -11.39
CA TYR A 437 2.63 -21.56 -11.25
C TYR A 437 3.58 -22.31 -12.19
N ASN A 438 3.65 -21.92 -13.47
CA ASN A 438 4.52 -22.55 -14.47
C ASN A 438 6.02 -22.30 -14.21
N LEU A 439 6.39 -21.36 -13.33
CA LEU A 439 7.76 -21.26 -12.83
C LEU A 439 8.05 -22.33 -11.79
N TRP A 440 7.09 -22.63 -10.92
CA TRP A 440 7.29 -23.56 -9.79
C TRP A 440 7.02 -25.01 -10.16
N PHE A 441 6.07 -25.23 -11.07
CA PHE A 441 5.60 -26.56 -11.44
C PHE A 441 5.60 -26.76 -12.96
N ASP A 442 5.89 -27.99 -13.37
CA ASP A 442 5.72 -28.41 -14.76
C ASP A 442 4.25 -28.69 -15.11
N ARG A 443 3.99 -29.14 -16.34
CA ARG A 443 2.63 -29.46 -16.82
C ARG A 443 1.95 -30.59 -16.05
N HIS A 444 2.72 -31.43 -15.35
CA HIS A 444 2.26 -32.56 -14.54
C HIS A 444 2.11 -32.20 -13.06
N GLY A 445 2.50 -30.98 -12.67
CA GLY A 445 2.47 -30.52 -11.27
C GLY A 445 3.71 -30.90 -10.46
N ASN A 446 4.78 -31.36 -11.11
CA ASN A 446 6.04 -31.65 -10.41
C ASN A 446 6.87 -30.37 -10.24
N PRO A 447 7.60 -30.22 -9.12
CA PRO A 447 8.55 -29.12 -8.92
C PRO A 447 9.51 -28.96 -10.10
N THR A 448 9.64 -27.75 -10.63
CA THR A 448 10.68 -27.43 -11.62
C THR A 448 12.04 -27.27 -10.93
N ARG A 449 13.11 -27.09 -11.72
CA ARG A 449 14.44 -26.74 -11.20
C ARG A 449 14.43 -25.55 -10.23
N TYR A 450 13.52 -24.59 -10.41
CA TYR A 450 13.43 -23.41 -9.55
C TYR A 450 12.97 -23.79 -8.15
N LEU A 451 11.90 -24.58 -8.05
CA LEU A 451 11.36 -25.00 -6.77
C LEU A 451 12.29 -26.02 -6.10
N GLN A 452 12.86 -26.95 -6.86
CA GLN A 452 13.86 -27.90 -6.36
C GLN A 452 15.09 -27.22 -5.74
N ALA A 453 15.63 -26.19 -6.41
CA ALA A 453 16.77 -25.43 -5.87
C ALA A 453 16.41 -24.69 -4.57
N LEU A 454 15.19 -24.14 -4.47
CA LEU A 454 14.72 -23.53 -3.23
C LEU A 454 14.61 -24.55 -2.09
N GLU A 455 13.97 -25.69 -2.35
CA GLU A 455 13.75 -26.76 -1.37
C GLU A 455 15.07 -27.35 -0.87
N ASN A 456 16.01 -27.66 -1.78
CA ASN A 456 17.33 -28.18 -1.45
C ASN A 456 18.14 -27.24 -0.54
N ASN A 457 17.83 -25.94 -0.57
CA ASN A 457 18.49 -24.91 0.23
C ASN A 457 17.64 -24.41 1.41
N GLY A 458 16.58 -25.15 1.78
CA GLY A 458 15.73 -24.84 2.92
C GLY A 458 14.91 -23.56 2.77
N VAL A 459 14.69 -23.10 1.53
CA VAL A 459 13.83 -21.98 1.20
C VAL A 459 12.47 -22.51 0.78
N ASN A 460 11.43 -22.14 1.51
CA ASN A 460 10.07 -22.54 1.17
C ASN A 460 9.27 -21.40 0.50
N LEU A 461 8.11 -21.73 -0.07
CA LEU A 461 7.27 -20.75 -0.76
C LEU A 461 6.68 -19.68 0.17
N SER A 462 6.57 -19.93 1.47
CA SER A 462 6.19 -18.88 2.43
C SER A 462 7.27 -17.80 2.58
N ASN A 463 8.56 -18.19 2.50
CA ASN A 463 9.67 -17.24 2.52
C ASN A 463 9.62 -16.34 1.28
N ILE A 464 9.44 -16.97 0.12
CA ILE A 464 9.32 -16.26 -1.17
C ILE A 464 8.10 -15.34 -1.16
N SER A 465 6.95 -15.83 -0.70
CA SER A 465 5.71 -15.07 -0.60
C SER A 465 5.84 -13.84 0.30
N SER A 466 6.48 -13.99 1.46
CA SER A 466 6.73 -12.88 2.38
C SER A 466 7.55 -11.78 1.71
N ILE A 467 8.63 -12.13 0.99
CA ILE A 467 9.51 -11.16 0.31
C ILE A 467 8.78 -10.53 -0.89
N LEU A 468 8.12 -11.34 -1.72
CA LEU A 468 7.48 -10.93 -2.97
C LEU A 468 6.03 -10.46 -2.82
N SER A 469 5.59 -10.22 -1.58
CA SER A 469 4.26 -9.71 -1.29
C SER A 469 4.01 -8.39 -2.05
N GLY A 470 2.86 -8.28 -2.71
CA GLY A 470 2.46 -7.09 -3.48
C GLY A 470 3.14 -6.92 -4.84
N THR A 471 3.75 -7.96 -5.40
CA THR A 471 4.34 -7.88 -6.76
C THR A 471 3.29 -7.84 -7.87
N GLY A 472 2.12 -8.41 -7.63
CA GLY A 472 0.98 -8.37 -8.53
C GLY A 472 1.30 -8.94 -9.91
N VAL A 473 1.00 -8.17 -10.97
CA VAL A 473 1.16 -8.60 -12.37
C VAL A 473 2.62 -8.86 -12.79
N LYS A 474 3.58 -8.46 -11.98
CA LYS A 474 5.03 -8.63 -12.22
C LYS A 474 5.64 -9.74 -11.35
N ALA A 475 4.82 -10.57 -10.71
CA ALA A 475 5.25 -11.67 -9.85
C ALA A 475 6.34 -12.56 -10.49
N LYS A 476 6.14 -13.02 -11.72
CA LYS A 476 7.11 -13.83 -12.47
C LYS A 476 8.49 -13.16 -12.59
N GLN A 477 8.51 -11.89 -12.98
CA GLN A 477 9.77 -11.14 -13.12
C GLN A 477 10.45 -10.94 -11.77
N ALA A 478 9.68 -10.61 -10.73
CA ALA A 478 10.22 -10.41 -9.39
C ALA A 478 10.79 -11.70 -8.80
N PHE A 479 10.10 -12.83 -9.01
CA PHE A 479 10.59 -14.16 -8.65
C PHE A 479 11.91 -14.49 -9.35
N LEU A 480 11.97 -14.36 -10.67
CA LEU A 480 13.20 -14.66 -11.43
C LEU A 480 14.37 -13.77 -11.01
N ASN A 481 14.13 -12.48 -10.76
CA ASN A 481 15.18 -11.58 -10.29
C ASN A 481 15.71 -12.00 -8.92
N LEU A 482 14.82 -12.35 -7.98
CA LEU A 482 15.22 -12.83 -6.65
C LEU A 482 15.96 -14.18 -6.75
N PHE A 483 15.42 -15.12 -7.53
CA PHE A 483 16.00 -16.43 -7.74
C PHE A 483 17.41 -16.33 -8.32
N ASN A 484 17.59 -15.59 -9.41
CA ASN A 484 18.89 -15.44 -10.07
C ASN A 484 19.91 -14.66 -9.22
N LEU A 485 19.46 -13.95 -8.18
CA LEU A 485 20.35 -13.33 -7.21
C LEU A 485 20.81 -14.34 -6.17
N TRP A 486 19.92 -15.25 -5.72
CA TRP A 486 20.26 -16.28 -4.74
C TRP A 486 20.92 -17.52 -5.33
N PHE A 487 20.64 -17.86 -6.57
CA PHE A 487 21.08 -19.09 -7.21
C PHE A 487 21.70 -18.82 -8.58
N ASP A 488 22.71 -19.61 -8.93
CA ASP A 488 23.29 -19.63 -10.27
C ASP A 488 22.40 -20.42 -11.26
N THR A 489 22.91 -20.64 -12.47
CA THR A 489 22.18 -21.37 -13.52
C THR A 489 21.94 -22.85 -13.21
N ASP A 490 22.77 -23.42 -12.33
CA ASP A 490 22.72 -24.83 -11.93
C ASP A 490 21.90 -25.02 -10.65
N GLY A 491 21.45 -23.92 -10.03
CA GLY A 491 20.67 -23.93 -8.80
C GLY A 491 21.52 -23.95 -7.53
N ASN A 492 22.83 -23.71 -7.63
CA ASN A 492 23.68 -23.58 -6.45
C ASN A 492 23.54 -22.18 -5.85
N PRO A 493 23.56 -22.05 -4.52
CA PRO A 493 23.62 -20.76 -3.86
C PRO A 493 24.75 -19.87 -4.40
N THR A 494 24.46 -18.60 -4.60
CA THR A 494 25.49 -17.59 -4.86
C THR A 494 25.98 -17.02 -3.53
N LYS A 495 27.03 -16.19 -3.58
CA LYS A 495 27.51 -15.41 -2.43
C LYS A 495 26.42 -14.60 -1.71
N TYR A 496 25.34 -14.23 -2.41
CA TYR A 496 24.24 -13.47 -1.82
C TYR A 496 23.39 -14.30 -0.86
N LEU A 497 23.34 -15.61 -1.01
CA LEU A 497 22.69 -16.51 -0.08
C LEU A 497 23.71 -17.11 0.91
N ASP A 498 24.86 -17.57 0.40
CA ASP A 498 25.89 -18.25 1.19
C ASP A 498 26.47 -17.39 2.31
N ASN A 499 26.74 -16.11 2.06
CA ASN A 499 27.29 -15.25 3.11
C ASN A 499 26.31 -15.14 4.31
N PHE A 500 25.01 -15.06 4.04
CA PHE A 500 24.00 -15.01 5.10
C PHE A 500 23.91 -16.34 5.87
N THR A 501 23.81 -17.47 5.16
CA THR A 501 23.69 -18.79 5.79
C THR A 501 24.95 -19.15 6.58
N ASN A 502 26.14 -18.89 6.04
CA ASN A 502 27.43 -19.08 6.71
C ASN A 502 27.59 -18.16 7.93
N ALA A 503 27.03 -16.95 7.90
CA ALA A 503 27.00 -16.06 9.04
C ALA A 503 25.94 -16.45 10.10
N GLY A 504 25.13 -17.47 9.85
CA GLY A 504 24.14 -18.02 10.79
C GLY A 504 22.74 -17.43 10.68
N PHE A 505 22.41 -16.73 9.58
CA PHE A 505 21.02 -16.39 9.28
C PHE A 505 20.26 -17.64 8.87
N LYS A 506 19.07 -17.84 9.45
CA LYS A 506 18.09 -18.78 8.88
C LYS A 506 17.33 -18.08 7.75
N ILE A 507 16.83 -18.83 6.79
CA ILE A 507 16.03 -18.27 5.68
C ILE A 507 14.84 -17.46 6.21
N ASN A 508 14.14 -17.94 7.25
CA ASN A 508 13.04 -17.20 7.88
C ASN A 508 13.47 -15.84 8.47
N ASN A 509 14.73 -15.69 8.88
CA ASN A 509 15.27 -14.42 9.35
C ASN A 509 15.45 -13.45 8.17
N LEU A 510 16.00 -13.94 7.06
CA LEU A 510 16.21 -13.14 5.86
C LEU A 510 14.87 -12.72 5.23
N SER A 511 13.93 -13.67 5.07
CA SER A 511 12.60 -13.38 4.54
C SER A 511 11.79 -12.48 5.46
N GLY A 512 11.94 -12.62 6.78
CA GLY A 512 11.32 -11.73 7.76
C GLY A 512 11.80 -10.29 7.63
N SER A 513 13.11 -10.06 7.50
CA SER A 513 13.66 -8.72 7.29
C SER A 513 13.19 -8.11 5.97
N LEU A 514 13.28 -8.88 4.88
CA LEU A 514 12.93 -8.44 3.52
C LEU A 514 11.43 -8.53 3.20
N SER A 515 10.59 -8.89 4.18
CA SER A 515 9.16 -9.05 3.98
C SER A 515 8.54 -7.75 3.45
N GLY A 516 7.74 -7.86 2.38
CA GLY A 516 7.10 -6.72 1.72
C GLY A 516 8.01 -5.92 0.77
N ALA A 517 9.23 -6.40 0.45
CA ALA A 517 10.07 -5.75 -0.55
C ALA A 517 9.44 -5.78 -1.96
N GLY A 518 8.61 -6.78 -2.25
CA GLY A 518 7.80 -6.88 -3.45
C GLY A 518 8.62 -6.80 -4.73
N LEU A 519 8.29 -5.84 -5.60
CA LEU A 519 8.99 -5.62 -6.88
C LEU A 519 10.46 -5.21 -6.72
N HIS A 520 10.83 -4.75 -5.53
CA HIS A 520 12.17 -4.28 -5.20
C HIS A 520 12.98 -5.32 -4.41
N ALA A 521 12.50 -6.57 -4.32
CA ALA A 521 13.19 -7.64 -3.61
C ALA A 521 14.66 -7.80 -4.03
N TYR A 522 14.95 -7.72 -5.33
CA TYR A 522 16.31 -7.80 -5.87
C TYR A 522 17.22 -6.70 -5.30
N SER A 523 16.84 -5.43 -5.45
CA SER A 523 17.66 -4.31 -4.95
C SER A 523 17.72 -4.31 -3.43
N ALA A 524 16.60 -4.61 -2.75
CA ALA A 524 16.55 -4.67 -1.29
C ALA A 524 17.50 -5.73 -0.71
N LEU A 525 17.51 -6.93 -1.29
CA LEU A 525 18.42 -8.01 -0.89
C LEU A 525 19.88 -7.65 -1.19
N LYS A 526 20.15 -7.11 -2.37
CA LYS A 526 21.50 -6.70 -2.77
C LYS A 526 22.05 -5.62 -1.83
N ASP A 527 21.30 -4.55 -1.61
CA ASP A 527 21.69 -3.46 -0.70
C ASP A 527 21.85 -3.94 0.74
N PHE A 528 21.01 -4.90 1.18
CA PHE A 528 21.11 -5.50 2.50
C PHE A 528 22.34 -6.39 2.65
N HIS A 529 22.66 -7.18 1.61
CA HIS A 529 23.88 -7.98 1.55
C HIS A 529 25.12 -7.08 1.58
N GLU A 530 25.22 -6.07 0.74
CA GLU A 530 26.36 -5.14 0.68
C GLU A 530 26.50 -4.29 1.95
N THR A 531 25.43 -4.15 2.73
CA THR A 531 25.49 -3.56 4.05
C THR A 531 26.04 -4.54 5.09
N CYS A 532 25.72 -5.82 4.98
CA CYS A 532 26.15 -6.85 5.93
C CYS A 532 27.54 -7.42 5.64
N PHE A 533 27.93 -7.47 4.36
CA PHE A 533 29.13 -8.13 3.88
C PHE A 533 29.89 -7.27 2.86
N ASP A 534 31.20 -7.38 2.86
CA ASP A 534 32.08 -6.81 1.83
C ASP A 534 32.08 -7.67 0.56
N GLU A 535 32.86 -7.26 -0.45
CA GLU A 535 32.96 -7.95 -1.74
C GLU A 535 33.48 -9.40 -1.62
N ASN A 536 34.28 -9.67 -0.58
CA ASN A 536 34.87 -10.97 -0.26
C ASN A 536 33.96 -11.84 0.63
N GLY A 537 32.83 -11.29 1.08
CA GLY A 537 31.90 -11.96 1.98
C GLY A 537 32.26 -11.88 3.46
N ASN A 538 33.25 -11.06 3.84
CA ASN A 538 33.50 -10.78 5.24
C ASN A 538 32.43 -9.84 5.78
N LYS A 539 32.09 -9.99 7.06
CA LYS A 539 31.12 -9.12 7.73
C LYS A 539 31.66 -7.69 7.74
N THR A 540 30.84 -6.73 7.35
CA THR A 540 31.16 -5.31 7.54
C THR A 540 31.03 -4.95 9.02
N LYS A 541 31.51 -3.76 9.42
CA LYS A 541 31.28 -3.21 10.77
C LYS A 541 29.81 -3.17 11.18
N TYR A 542 28.89 -2.97 10.22
CA TYR A 542 27.46 -2.89 10.50
C TYR A 542 26.89 -4.20 11.04
N LEU A 543 27.50 -5.34 10.72
CA LEU A 543 27.12 -6.64 11.25
C LEU A 543 28.10 -7.14 12.32
N GLY A 544 29.40 -6.89 12.12
CA GLY A 544 30.49 -7.27 13.02
C GLY A 544 30.28 -6.74 14.44
N ASP A 545 30.08 -5.43 14.60
CA ASP A 545 29.98 -4.78 15.92
C ASP A 545 28.79 -5.32 16.72
N PHE A 546 27.66 -5.61 16.06
CA PHE A 546 26.52 -6.26 16.72
C PHE A 546 26.88 -7.67 17.21
N MET A 547 27.58 -8.45 16.41
CA MET A 547 27.97 -9.80 16.80
C MET A 547 28.96 -9.79 17.97
N GLU A 548 29.93 -8.88 17.95
CA GLU A 548 30.88 -8.68 19.03
C GLU A 548 30.18 -8.24 20.32
N ALA A 549 29.13 -7.41 20.21
CA ALA A 549 28.25 -7.04 21.31
C ALA A 549 27.25 -8.15 21.74
N GLY A 550 27.38 -9.37 21.23
CA GLY A 550 26.58 -10.53 21.63
C GLY A 550 25.20 -10.64 20.98
N PHE A 551 24.90 -9.84 19.95
CA PHE A 551 23.68 -10.00 19.16
C PHE A 551 23.79 -11.23 18.26
N LYS A 552 22.73 -12.06 18.27
CA LYS A 552 22.59 -13.18 17.33
C LYS A 552 21.84 -12.72 16.08
N MET A 553 22.07 -13.36 14.93
CA MET A 553 21.38 -13.01 13.67
C MET A 553 19.86 -13.00 13.79
N ARG A 554 19.28 -13.97 14.50
CA ARG A 554 17.84 -14.00 14.79
C ARG A 554 17.35 -12.75 15.55
N ASN A 555 18.19 -12.17 16.41
CA ASN A 555 17.83 -10.97 17.17
C ASN A 555 17.80 -9.78 16.20
N ILE A 556 18.86 -9.57 15.43
CA ILE A 556 18.95 -8.48 14.44
C ILE A 556 17.78 -8.57 13.45
N SER A 557 17.51 -9.76 12.91
CA SER A 557 16.37 -9.96 12.00
C SER A 557 15.01 -9.69 12.63
N CYS A 558 14.87 -9.87 13.96
CA CYS A 558 13.63 -9.57 14.66
C CYS A 558 13.40 -8.05 14.72
N ALA A 559 14.46 -7.27 14.97
CA ALA A 559 14.42 -5.80 14.92
C ALA A 559 14.13 -5.28 13.51
N LEU A 560 14.72 -5.92 12.49
CA LEU A 560 14.54 -5.60 11.07
C LEU A 560 13.27 -6.20 10.44
N CYS A 561 12.45 -6.92 11.21
CA CYS A 561 11.29 -7.61 10.68
C CYS A 561 10.38 -6.63 9.93
N SER A 562 9.95 -7.00 8.73
CA SER A 562 9.10 -6.17 7.85
C SER A 562 9.72 -4.82 7.43
N SER A 563 11.05 -4.66 7.53
CA SER A 563 11.74 -3.49 6.97
C SER A 563 11.72 -3.46 5.44
N GLY A 564 11.59 -4.62 4.79
CA GLY A 564 11.45 -4.74 3.34
C GLY A 564 12.63 -4.08 2.61
N THR A 565 12.32 -3.10 1.74
CA THR A 565 13.31 -2.29 1.02
C THR A 565 14.22 -1.47 1.92
N ASN A 566 13.82 -1.22 3.17
CA ASN A 566 14.56 -0.41 4.13
C ASN A 566 15.49 -1.24 5.03
N SER A 567 15.56 -2.57 4.86
CA SER A 567 16.36 -3.44 5.74
C SER A 567 17.81 -2.96 5.91
N ALA A 568 18.46 -2.56 4.79
CA ALA A 568 19.81 -2.00 4.79
C ALA A 568 19.92 -0.67 5.53
N SER A 569 19.03 0.28 5.23
CA SER A 569 19.07 1.61 5.82
C SER A 569 18.69 1.59 7.31
N THR A 570 17.72 0.76 7.70
CA THR A 570 17.35 0.53 9.10
C THR A 570 18.48 -0.14 9.88
N LEU A 571 19.21 -1.12 9.32
CA LEU A 571 20.39 -1.70 9.98
C LEU A 571 21.48 -0.66 10.20
N LYS A 572 21.80 0.16 9.18
CA LYS A 572 22.78 1.25 9.29
C LYS A 572 22.39 2.26 10.36
N LYS A 573 21.13 2.70 10.39
CA LYS A 573 20.62 3.62 11.41
C LYS A 573 20.72 3.01 12.81
N LEU A 574 20.25 1.78 12.97
CA LEU A 574 20.30 1.08 14.26
C LEU A 574 21.75 0.93 14.73
N HIS A 575 22.67 0.59 13.81
CA HIS A 575 24.11 0.55 14.09
C HIS A 575 24.61 1.90 14.59
N THR A 576 24.35 3.01 13.88
CA THR A 576 24.81 4.35 14.30
C THR A 576 24.22 4.83 15.62
N ILE A 577 23.07 4.29 16.04
CA ILE A 577 22.50 4.57 17.36
C ILE A 577 23.20 3.71 18.41
N CYS A 578 23.46 2.44 18.14
CA CYS A 578 24.05 1.49 19.09
C CYS A 578 25.57 1.63 19.24
N PHE A 579 26.28 2.03 18.20
CA PHE A 579 27.75 2.06 18.12
C PHE A 579 28.26 3.38 17.55
N ASP A 580 29.44 3.80 18.00
CA ASP A 580 30.17 4.92 17.41
C ASP A 580 31.00 4.47 16.19
N ASN A 581 31.83 5.37 15.66
CA ASN A 581 32.64 5.11 14.47
C ASN A 581 33.75 4.06 14.71
N GLU A 582 34.13 3.83 15.97
CA GLU A 582 35.15 2.87 16.39
C GLU A 582 34.55 1.50 16.73
N GLY A 583 33.21 1.37 16.68
CA GLY A 583 32.49 0.15 17.04
C GLY A 583 32.20 0.03 18.53
N ASN A 584 32.51 1.05 19.34
CA ASN A 584 32.21 1.04 20.76
C ASN A 584 30.72 1.33 20.99
N SER A 585 30.12 0.65 21.98
CA SER A 585 28.72 0.90 22.33
C SER A 585 28.50 2.35 22.78
N THR A 586 27.50 3.02 22.20
CA THR A 586 27.08 4.36 22.62
C THR A 586 26.34 4.30 23.97
N LYS A 587 26.00 5.48 24.50
CA LYS A 587 25.13 5.59 25.69
C LYS A 587 23.80 4.84 25.52
N TYR A 588 23.21 4.88 24.32
CA TYR A 588 21.90 4.29 24.04
C TYR A 588 21.90 2.78 24.28
N LEU A 589 22.96 2.07 23.88
CA LEU A 589 23.09 0.65 24.15
C LEU A 589 23.55 0.39 25.60
N LYS A 590 24.54 1.15 26.07
CA LYS A 590 25.13 1.00 27.41
C LYS A 590 24.09 1.11 28.53
N ASP A 591 23.17 2.07 28.46
CA ASP A 591 22.16 2.29 29.50
C ASP A 591 21.18 1.12 29.63
N PHE A 592 20.83 0.45 28.52
CA PHE A 592 20.02 -0.76 28.56
C PHE A 592 20.79 -1.97 29.10
N THR A 593 22.09 -2.09 28.78
CA THR A 593 22.89 -3.27 29.14
C THR A 593 23.54 -3.19 30.51
N LYS A 594 23.52 -2.04 31.19
CA LYS A 594 24.24 -1.85 32.45
C LYS A 594 23.66 -2.70 33.61
N PRO A 595 24.49 -3.01 34.62
CA PRO A 595 24.05 -3.73 35.81
C PRO A 595 22.85 -3.05 36.48
N GLY A 596 21.86 -3.85 36.87
CA GLY A 596 20.61 -3.39 37.48
C GLY A 596 19.47 -3.16 36.48
N ILE A 597 19.80 -2.93 35.19
CA ILE A 597 18.81 -2.88 34.11
C ILE A 597 18.82 -4.20 33.32
N ASN A 598 20.01 -4.67 32.89
CA ASN A 598 20.24 -6.03 32.37
C ASN A 598 19.40 -6.44 31.13
N PHE A 599 19.10 -5.52 30.20
CA PHE A 599 18.56 -5.94 28.91
C PHE A 599 19.63 -6.72 28.14
N ARG A 600 19.24 -7.87 27.61
CA ARG A 600 20.08 -8.62 26.68
C ARG A 600 19.78 -8.16 25.25
N PRO A 601 20.71 -8.35 24.30
CA PRO A 601 20.48 -8.13 22.88
C PRO A 601 19.15 -8.69 22.35
N ARG A 602 18.75 -9.88 22.81
CA ARG A 602 17.46 -10.49 22.43
C ARG A 602 16.26 -9.67 22.90
N ASP A 603 16.30 -9.18 24.13
CA ASP A 603 15.18 -8.49 24.76
C ASP A 603 14.97 -7.13 24.06
N LEU A 604 16.05 -6.42 23.73
CA LEU A 604 16.01 -5.19 22.94
C LEU A 604 15.44 -5.42 21.53
N CYS A 605 15.92 -6.43 20.82
CA CYS A 605 15.43 -6.69 19.46
C CYS A 605 13.95 -7.13 19.41
N LEU A 606 13.43 -7.78 20.46
CA LEU A 606 12.01 -8.11 20.55
C LEU A 606 11.15 -6.84 20.70
N ILE A 607 11.58 -5.91 21.56
CA ILE A 607 10.95 -4.59 21.74
C ILE A 607 10.96 -3.79 20.44
N LEU A 608 12.11 -3.78 19.76
CA LEU A 608 12.32 -3.04 18.53
C LEU A 608 11.77 -3.75 17.29
N SER A 609 11.06 -4.86 17.45
CA SER A 609 10.55 -5.60 16.30
C SER A 609 9.59 -4.74 15.48
N LYS A 610 9.91 -4.53 14.20
CA LYS A 610 9.22 -3.60 13.27
C LYS A 610 9.30 -2.12 13.68
N GLY A 611 10.20 -1.76 14.59
CA GLY A 611 10.26 -0.45 15.25
C GLY A 611 11.67 0.07 15.51
N ALA A 612 12.69 -0.50 14.86
CA ALA A 612 14.10 -0.15 15.09
C ALA A 612 14.40 1.35 14.90
N ASP A 613 13.68 2.03 14.01
CA ASP A 613 13.81 3.48 13.78
C ASP A 613 13.38 4.32 15.01
N ASN A 614 12.66 3.75 15.98
CA ASN A 614 12.22 4.42 17.20
C ASN A 614 13.14 4.19 18.40
N PHE A 615 14.32 3.55 18.23
CA PHE A 615 15.16 3.17 19.36
C PHE A 615 15.59 4.37 20.23
N THR A 616 15.96 5.50 19.62
CA THR A 616 16.30 6.73 20.37
C THR A 616 15.12 7.25 21.19
N LYS A 617 13.93 7.36 20.57
CA LYS A 617 12.72 7.82 21.30
C LYS A 617 12.34 6.85 22.42
N PHE A 618 12.52 5.55 22.20
CA PHE A 618 12.25 4.53 23.19
C PHE A 618 13.24 4.63 24.37
N HIS A 619 14.53 4.84 24.07
CA HIS A 619 15.54 5.12 25.07
C HIS A 619 15.17 6.33 25.93
N ASP A 620 14.80 7.46 25.32
CA ASP A 620 14.51 8.71 26.02
C ASP A 620 13.23 8.64 26.89
N ILE A 621 12.36 7.66 26.62
CA ILE A 621 11.24 7.33 27.52
C ILE A 621 11.72 6.48 28.69
N CYS A 622 12.64 5.54 28.44
CA CYS A 622 13.14 4.61 29.44
C CYS A 622 14.18 5.23 30.38
N PHE A 623 14.94 6.23 29.92
CA PHE A 623 16.05 6.82 30.66
C PHE A 623 16.05 8.35 30.61
N ASP A 624 16.50 8.98 31.69
CA ASP A 624 16.81 10.41 31.73
C ASP A 624 18.14 10.74 31.01
N GLU A 625 18.50 12.02 30.95
CA GLU A 625 19.74 12.47 30.30
C GLU A 625 21.02 11.93 30.96
N ARG A 626 20.93 11.50 32.23
CA ARG A 626 22.03 10.89 33.00
C ARG A 626 22.05 9.36 32.88
N GLY A 627 21.12 8.80 32.11
CA GLY A 627 20.95 7.37 31.91
C GLY A 627 20.17 6.67 33.04
N ASN A 628 19.60 7.37 34.01
CA ASN A 628 18.83 6.70 35.07
C ASN A 628 17.45 6.25 34.55
N PRO A 629 16.95 5.07 34.94
CA PRO A 629 15.65 4.60 34.48
C PRO A 629 14.55 5.54 34.96
N THR A 630 13.70 6.00 34.04
CA THR A 630 12.51 6.79 34.37
C THR A 630 11.47 5.91 35.09
N LYS A 631 10.36 6.51 35.53
CA LYS A 631 9.24 5.75 36.11
C LYS A 631 8.71 4.64 35.19
N TYR A 632 8.73 4.86 33.87
CA TYR A 632 8.20 3.92 32.88
C TYR A 632 8.98 2.61 32.82
N LEU A 633 10.25 2.59 33.25
CA LEU A 633 11.05 1.38 33.35
C LEU A 633 11.29 0.95 34.81
N SER A 634 11.61 1.91 35.69
CA SER A 634 11.98 1.60 37.08
C SER A 634 10.85 0.97 37.88
N ASP A 635 9.58 1.34 37.65
CA ASP A 635 8.45 0.78 38.38
C ASP A 635 8.24 -0.71 38.05
N PHE A 636 8.42 -1.11 36.79
CA PHE A 636 8.41 -2.52 36.38
C PHE A 636 9.55 -3.32 37.01
N ILE A 637 10.75 -2.75 37.08
CA ILE A 637 11.92 -3.41 37.69
C ILE A 637 11.68 -3.65 39.19
N LYS A 638 11.11 -2.68 39.92
CA LYS A 638 10.81 -2.79 41.36
C LYS A 638 9.93 -3.99 41.70
N ILE A 639 9.01 -4.36 40.81
CA ILE A 639 8.11 -5.51 41.00
C ILE A 639 8.58 -6.79 40.30
N SER A 640 9.88 -6.89 39.96
CA SER A 640 10.50 -8.05 39.31
C SER A 640 9.96 -8.36 37.90
N PHE A 641 9.38 -7.37 37.22
CA PHE A 641 9.02 -7.49 35.80
C PHE A 641 10.27 -7.27 34.93
N THR A 642 11.09 -8.32 34.82
CA THR A 642 12.41 -8.22 34.17
C THR A 642 12.32 -7.77 32.69
N PRO A 643 13.40 -7.20 32.12
CA PRO A 643 13.49 -6.85 30.69
C PRO A 643 12.99 -7.92 29.71
N ASN A 644 13.31 -9.19 29.95
CA ASN A 644 12.87 -10.33 29.15
C ASN A 644 11.35 -10.52 29.19
N LEU A 645 10.70 -10.20 30.31
CA LEU A 645 9.25 -10.29 30.45
C LEU A 645 8.60 -9.08 29.78
N LEU A 646 9.12 -7.87 30.00
CA LEU A 646 8.59 -6.66 29.39
C LEU A 646 8.72 -6.71 27.86
N SER A 647 9.84 -7.18 27.35
CA SER A 647 10.06 -7.35 25.91
C SER A 647 9.11 -8.36 25.25
N ARG A 648 8.61 -9.36 25.98
CA ARG A 648 7.58 -10.29 25.48
C ARG A 648 6.22 -9.61 25.29
N VAL A 649 5.85 -8.76 26.24
CA VAL A 649 4.59 -8.01 26.22
C VAL A 649 4.60 -6.99 25.08
N LEU A 650 5.68 -6.23 25.00
CA LEU A 650 5.84 -5.15 24.02
C LEU A 650 6.24 -5.63 22.61
N HIS A 651 6.57 -6.92 22.45
CA HIS A 651 6.93 -7.49 21.16
C HIS A 651 5.82 -7.23 20.13
N GLY A 652 6.19 -6.70 18.98
CA GLY A 652 5.26 -6.43 17.87
C GLY A 652 4.58 -5.06 17.94
N ALA A 653 4.92 -4.20 18.91
CA ALA A 653 4.43 -2.82 18.95
C ALA A 653 4.92 -1.95 17.77
N GLY A 654 6.02 -2.34 17.10
CA GLY A 654 6.56 -1.65 15.94
C GLY A 654 6.83 -0.18 16.20
N ASN A 655 6.33 0.69 15.33
CA ASN A 655 6.51 2.14 15.46
C ASN A 655 5.80 2.76 16.68
N ASN A 656 4.87 2.04 17.29
CA ASN A 656 4.09 2.50 18.44
C ASN A 656 4.68 2.04 19.78
N ILE A 657 5.94 1.58 19.81
CA ILE A 657 6.55 1.04 21.02
C ILE A 657 6.53 2.02 22.21
N CYS A 658 6.68 3.32 21.93
CA CYS A 658 6.67 4.39 22.92
C CYS A 658 5.31 4.56 23.59
N SER A 659 4.22 4.60 22.80
CA SER A 659 2.86 4.66 23.35
C SER A 659 2.50 3.35 24.03
N ALA A 660 2.83 2.20 23.43
CA ALA A 660 2.60 0.89 24.01
C ALA A 660 3.17 0.74 25.42
N LEU A 661 4.40 1.21 25.66
CA LEU A 661 5.01 1.19 26.99
C LEU A 661 4.27 2.11 27.97
N LYS A 662 3.88 3.32 27.54
CA LYS A 662 3.16 4.28 28.38
C LYS A 662 1.78 3.78 28.76
N ASP A 663 0.99 3.36 27.77
CA ASP A 663 -0.36 2.84 27.98
C ASP A 663 -0.33 1.59 28.88
N PHE A 664 0.67 0.73 28.68
CA PHE A 664 0.84 -0.45 29.54
C PHE A 664 1.28 -0.09 30.97
N HIS A 665 2.13 0.93 31.13
CA HIS A 665 2.50 1.47 32.44
C HIS A 665 1.28 2.05 33.15
N GLU A 666 0.45 2.85 32.49
CA GLU A 666 -0.75 3.46 33.06
C GLU A 666 -1.79 2.44 33.54
N VAL A 667 -1.91 1.30 32.86
CA VAL A 667 -2.77 0.19 33.33
C VAL A 667 -2.16 -0.52 34.55
N CYS A 668 -0.83 -0.56 34.67
CA CYS A 668 -0.13 -1.28 35.74
C CYS A 668 0.14 -0.43 36.99
N PHE A 669 0.37 0.88 36.83
CA PHE A 669 0.81 1.79 37.89
C PHE A 669 0.04 3.11 37.89
N ASN A 670 -0.20 3.65 39.08
CA ASN A 670 -0.69 4.99 39.28
C ASN A 670 0.43 6.03 39.03
N VAL A 671 0.08 7.31 39.02
CA VAL A 671 1.02 8.42 38.78
C VAL A 671 2.19 8.44 39.78
N ASP A 672 1.96 7.98 41.02
CA ASP A 672 2.95 7.88 42.10
C ASP A 672 3.83 6.62 42.05
N GLY A 673 3.61 5.72 41.08
CA GLY A 673 4.33 4.46 40.92
C GLY A 673 3.79 3.30 41.77
N SER A 674 2.72 3.51 42.54
CA SER A 674 2.00 2.43 43.21
C SER A 674 1.25 1.56 42.20
N ILE A 675 1.12 0.25 42.46
CA ILE A 675 0.40 -0.66 41.55
C ILE A 675 -1.09 -0.30 41.49
N THR A 676 -1.67 -0.35 40.29
CA THR A 676 -3.12 -0.14 40.12
C THR A 676 -3.91 -1.31 40.70
N LYS A 677 -5.23 -1.10 40.87
CA LYS A 677 -6.17 -2.18 41.20
C LYS A 677 -6.07 -3.34 40.21
N CYS A 678 -5.96 -3.05 38.91
CA CYS A 678 -5.87 -4.05 37.86
C CYS A 678 -4.72 -5.04 38.11
N LEU A 679 -3.50 -4.53 38.31
CA LEU A 679 -2.35 -5.38 38.56
C LEU A 679 -2.40 -6.04 39.95
N ASN A 680 -2.88 -5.31 40.97
CA ASN A 680 -3.01 -5.84 42.34
C ASN A 680 -3.94 -7.05 42.43
N ASP A 681 -5.06 -7.05 41.69
CA ASP A 681 -5.99 -8.18 41.68
C ASP A 681 -5.34 -9.44 41.09
N PHE A 682 -4.55 -9.30 40.01
CA PHE A 682 -3.76 -10.40 39.46
C PHE A 682 -2.73 -10.94 40.46
N ILE A 683 -2.00 -10.05 41.15
CA ILE A 683 -1.01 -10.45 42.16
C ILE A 683 -1.69 -11.19 43.32
N LYS A 684 -2.83 -10.70 43.81
CA LYS A 684 -3.64 -11.37 44.85
C LYS A 684 -4.13 -12.75 44.38
N ALA A 685 -4.47 -12.89 43.11
CA ALA A 685 -4.80 -14.17 42.48
C ALA A 685 -3.56 -15.03 42.15
N LYS A 686 -2.37 -14.68 42.67
CA LYS A 686 -1.09 -15.39 42.52
C LYS A 686 -0.52 -15.40 41.10
N PHE A 687 -0.97 -14.51 40.21
CA PHE A 687 -0.27 -14.30 38.94
C PHE A 687 1.08 -13.63 39.19
N THR A 688 2.12 -14.20 38.61
CA THR A 688 3.45 -13.58 38.57
C THR A 688 3.60 -12.74 37.29
N PRO A 689 4.56 -11.79 37.27
CA PRO A 689 4.99 -11.13 36.03
C PRO A 689 5.28 -12.11 34.89
N TYR A 690 5.83 -13.29 35.22
CA TYR A 690 6.11 -14.32 34.24
C TYR A 690 4.82 -14.86 33.59
N ASN A 691 3.80 -15.17 34.40
CA ASN A 691 2.50 -15.64 33.89
C ASN A 691 1.85 -14.58 32.98
N LEU A 692 1.82 -13.32 33.42
CA LEU A 692 1.26 -12.23 32.62
C LEU A 692 2.01 -12.03 31.30
N SER A 693 3.35 -12.10 31.32
CA SER A 693 4.16 -11.98 30.09
C SER A 693 3.91 -13.09 29.07
N LYS A 694 3.48 -14.28 29.52
CA LYS A 694 3.16 -15.41 28.66
C LYS A 694 1.80 -15.26 28.00
N ILE A 695 0.83 -14.75 28.75
CA ILE A 695 -0.52 -14.45 28.27
C ILE A 695 -0.45 -13.31 27.25
N LEU A 696 0.21 -12.21 27.63
CA LEU A 696 0.33 -10.99 26.83
C LEU A 696 1.44 -11.05 25.76
N PHE A 697 2.00 -12.22 25.48
CA PHE A 697 3.09 -12.34 24.52
C PHE A 697 2.62 -11.92 23.12
N ILE A 698 3.35 -10.99 22.47
CA ILE A 698 3.01 -10.41 21.17
C ILE A 698 1.75 -9.53 21.19
N SER A 699 1.28 -9.07 22.36
CA SER A 699 0.20 -8.08 22.42
C SER A 699 0.62 -6.71 21.87
N GLY A 700 1.91 -6.35 22.01
CA GLY A 700 2.49 -5.14 21.43
C GLY A 700 1.75 -3.89 21.88
N SER A 701 1.26 -3.09 20.92
CA SER A 701 0.46 -1.89 21.19
C SER A 701 -0.87 -2.15 21.88
N ASN A 702 -1.37 -3.40 21.85
CA ASN A 702 -2.64 -3.77 22.49
C ASN A 702 -2.42 -4.35 23.91
N ALA A 703 -1.20 -4.36 24.44
CA ALA A 703 -0.94 -4.97 25.74
C ALA A 703 -1.80 -4.39 26.86
N ALA A 704 -1.98 -3.07 26.87
CA ALA A 704 -2.79 -2.36 27.86
C ALA A 704 -4.28 -2.76 27.78
N SER A 705 -4.88 -2.67 26.60
CA SER A 705 -6.29 -3.01 26.39
C SER A 705 -6.56 -4.49 26.65
N VAL A 706 -5.69 -5.39 26.16
CA VAL A 706 -5.82 -6.83 26.40
C VAL A 706 -5.73 -7.15 27.90
N LEU A 707 -4.80 -6.53 28.65
CA LEU A 707 -4.69 -6.75 30.09
C LEU A 707 -5.95 -6.27 30.82
N LEU A 708 -6.50 -5.12 30.44
CA LEU A 708 -7.72 -4.56 31.05
C LEU A 708 -8.95 -5.42 30.74
N ASP A 709 -9.12 -5.84 29.49
CA ASP A 709 -10.23 -6.72 29.10
C ASP A 709 -10.11 -8.09 29.77
N PHE A 710 -8.90 -8.61 29.89
CA PHE A 710 -8.64 -9.86 30.59
C PHE A 710 -8.90 -9.72 32.09
N HIS A 711 -8.54 -8.59 32.71
CA HIS A 711 -8.90 -8.26 34.10
C HIS A 711 -10.42 -8.23 34.29
N ASN A 712 -11.14 -7.60 33.36
CA ASN A 712 -12.60 -7.55 33.38
C ASN A 712 -13.24 -8.94 33.35
N LEU A 713 -12.74 -9.84 32.49
CA LEU A 713 -13.19 -11.23 32.42
C LEU A 713 -12.86 -12.02 33.68
N CYS A 714 -11.64 -11.86 34.20
CA CYS A 714 -11.19 -12.58 35.38
C CYS A 714 -11.93 -12.16 36.64
N PHE A 715 -12.11 -10.86 36.90
CA PHE A 715 -12.46 -10.35 38.24
C PHE A 715 -13.72 -9.49 38.33
N ILE A 716 -14.15 -8.80 37.26
CA ILE A 716 -15.23 -7.79 37.33
C ILE A 716 -16.56 -8.33 36.85
N LYS A 717 -16.61 -9.09 35.75
CA LYS A 717 -17.87 -9.72 35.31
C LYS A 717 -18.46 -10.49 36.49
N LYS A 718 -19.79 -10.40 36.68
CA LYS A 718 -20.58 -10.99 37.79
C LYS A 718 -20.20 -12.43 38.20
N LYS A 719 -19.50 -13.17 37.34
CA LYS A 719 -19.14 -14.58 37.45
C LYS A 719 -17.68 -14.84 37.85
N CYS A 720 -16.77 -13.85 37.79
CA CYS A 720 -15.35 -13.99 38.15
C CYS A 720 -14.70 -15.29 37.62
N TYR A 721 -14.51 -15.40 36.29
CA TYR A 721 -14.18 -16.67 35.61
C TYR A 721 -12.96 -17.39 36.20
N ILE A 722 -11.99 -16.62 36.70
CA ILE A 722 -10.78 -17.18 37.31
C ILE A 722 -11.10 -18.05 38.54
N ASN A 723 -12.13 -17.71 39.31
CA ASN A 723 -12.52 -18.49 40.48
C ASN A 723 -13.03 -19.88 40.11
N HIS A 724 -13.71 -20.03 38.98
CA HIS A 724 -14.19 -21.33 38.51
C HIS A 724 -13.02 -22.24 38.17
N PHE A 725 -12.04 -21.76 37.41
CA PHE A 725 -10.81 -22.50 37.13
C PHE A 725 -10.08 -22.89 38.42
N LEU A 726 -9.90 -21.94 39.34
CA LEU A 726 -9.17 -22.17 40.59
C LEU A 726 -9.91 -23.05 41.60
N ALA A 727 -11.21 -23.31 41.42
CA ALA A 727 -11.96 -24.27 42.21
C ALA A 727 -11.57 -25.73 41.85
N VAL A 728 -11.23 -26.00 40.59
CA VAL A 728 -10.85 -27.33 40.08
C VAL A 728 -9.33 -27.50 40.10
N LYS A 729 -8.74 -27.48 41.29
CA LYS A 729 -7.28 -27.40 41.51
C LYS A 729 -6.48 -28.57 40.93
N GLU A 730 -7.12 -29.72 40.76
CA GLU A 730 -6.49 -30.93 40.20
C GLU A 730 -6.10 -30.71 38.73
N VAL A 731 -6.97 -30.04 37.97
CA VAL A 731 -6.75 -29.76 36.55
C VAL A 731 -6.09 -28.40 36.35
N PHE A 732 -6.58 -27.35 37.02
CA PHE A 732 -6.16 -25.99 36.76
C PHE A 732 -5.39 -25.37 37.92
N ASP A 733 -4.30 -24.71 37.56
CA ASP A 733 -3.63 -23.72 38.40
C ASP A 733 -3.16 -22.56 37.50
N ILE A 734 -2.69 -21.47 38.10
CA ILE A 734 -2.25 -20.28 37.36
C ILE A 734 -1.12 -20.61 36.36
N ASN A 735 -0.22 -21.53 36.71
CA ASN A 735 0.87 -21.93 35.83
C ASN A 735 0.36 -22.75 34.64
N LYS A 736 -0.55 -23.70 34.83
CA LYS A 736 -1.17 -24.47 33.74
C LYS A 736 -1.99 -23.55 32.83
N LEU A 737 -2.80 -22.68 33.41
CA LEU A 737 -3.62 -21.73 32.66
C LEU A 737 -2.77 -20.78 31.82
N SER A 738 -1.74 -20.16 32.41
CA SER A 738 -0.90 -19.18 31.71
C SER A 738 0.15 -19.80 30.78
N ASN A 739 0.77 -20.91 31.16
CA ASN A 739 1.91 -21.50 30.43
C ASN A 739 1.50 -22.53 29.38
N GLN A 740 0.32 -23.15 29.51
CA GLN A 740 -0.15 -24.16 28.58
C GLN A 740 -1.33 -23.65 27.75
N LEU A 741 -2.40 -23.18 28.39
CA LEU A 741 -3.65 -22.84 27.67
C LEU A 741 -3.59 -21.44 27.02
N LEU A 742 -3.19 -20.43 27.79
CA LEU A 742 -3.16 -19.03 27.35
C LEU A 742 -1.80 -18.57 26.81
N CYS A 743 -0.78 -19.43 26.83
CA CYS A 743 0.56 -19.05 26.41
C CYS A 743 0.59 -18.60 24.94
N GLY A 744 1.03 -17.38 24.68
CA GLY A 744 1.09 -16.82 23.33
C GLY A 744 -0.28 -16.52 22.72
N ALA A 745 -1.33 -16.36 23.53
CA ALA A 745 -2.63 -15.92 23.03
C ALA A 745 -2.59 -14.43 22.59
N GLY A 746 -1.80 -13.59 23.29
CA GLY A 746 -1.56 -12.21 22.90
C GLY A 746 -2.87 -11.43 22.76
N THR A 747 -3.11 -10.86 21.58
CA THR A 747 -4.36 -10.13 21.27
C THR A 747 -5.63 -11.00 21.30
N LYS A 748 -5.50 -12.33 21.20
CA LYS A 748 -6.63 -13.27 21.29
C LYS A 748 -6.89 -13.76 22.72
N THR A 749 -6.18 -13.26 23.73
CA THR A 749 -6.30 -13.73 25.12
C THR A 749 -7.74 -13.80 25.60
N CYS A 750 -8.52 -12.73 25.43
CA CYS A 750 -9.89 -12.66 25.93
C CYS A 750 -10.83 -13.65 25.24
N SER A 751 -10.76 -13.78 23.91
CA SER A 751 -11.60 -14.71 23.17
C SER A 751 -11.24 -16.17 23.46
N VAL A 752 -9.95 -16.49 23.53
CA VAL A 752 -9.47 -17.82 23.91
C VAL A 752 -9.87 -18.17 25.33
N PHE A 753 -9.72 -17.25 26.28
CA PHE A 753 -10.08 -17.49 27.68
C PHE A 753 -11.59 -17.65 27.87
N GLN A 754 -12.39 -16.85 27.18
CA GLN A 754 -13.85 -17.00 27.21
C GLN A 754 -14.29 -18.34 26.61
N LYS A 755 -13.76 -18.70 25.43
CA LYS A 755 -14.05 -20.00 24.81
C LYS A 755 -13.61 -21.17 25.69
N LEU A 756 -12.45 -21.06 26.34
CA LEU A 756 -11.99 -22.06 27.30
C LEU A 756 -12.96 -22.20 28.48
N HIS A 757 -13.45 -21.08 29.00
CA HIS A 757 -14.44 -21.06 30.08
C HIS A 757 -15.73 -21.74 29.62
N ASP A 758 -16.29 -21.34 28.48
CA ASP A 758 -17.55 -21.88 27.95
C ASP A 758 -17.47 -23.38 27.63
N ILE A 759 -16.27 -23.91 27.34
CA ILE A 759 -16.04 -25.36 27.18
C ILE A 759 -16.05 -26.08 28.53
N CYS A 760 -15.46 -25.49 29.57
CA CYS A 760 -15.24 -26.16 30.85
C CYS A 760 -16.39 -25.94 31.85
N PHE A 761 -17.06 -24.80 31.77
CA PHE A 761 -18.05 -24.34 32.74
C PHE A 761 -19.29 -23.78 32.05
N ASP A 762 -20.44 -23.97 32.68
CA ASP A 762 -21.67 -23.30 32.29
C ASP A 762 -21.71 -21.84 32.77
N ASN A 763 -22.86 -21.21 32.55
CA ASN A 763 -23.09 -19.82 32.94
C ASN A 763 -23.10 -19.59 34.47
N GLU A 764 -23.28 -20.61 35.29
CA GLU A 764 -23.32 -20.56 36.76
C GLU A 764 -22.00 -20.98 37.39
N GLY A 765 -21.10 -21.58 36.60
CA GLY A 765 -19.79 -22.06 37.04
C GLY A 765 -19.75 -23.55 37.36
N ASN A 766 -20.80 -24.29 37.04
CA ASN A 766 -20.80 -25.75 37.15
C ASN A 766 -20.00 -26.33 35.99
N LEU A 767 -19.39 -27.51 36.21
CA LEU A 767 -18.66 -28.23 35.16
C LEU A 767 -19.63 -28.63 34.05
N THR A 768 -19.24 -28.42 32.80
CA THR A 768 -19.99 -28.93 31.65
C THR A 768 -19.91 -30.45 31.61
N GLU A 769 -20.91 -31.09 31.00
CA GLU A 769 -20.90 -32.54 30.77
C GLU A 769 -19.63 -32.98 30.01
N TYR A 770 -19.27 -32.20 28.98
CA TYR A 770 -18.05 -32.44 28.20
C TYR A 770 -16.79 -32.46 29.07
N PHE A 771 -16.63 -31.47 29.95
CA PHE A 771 -15.43 -31.40 30.79
C PHE A 771 -15.44 -32.46 31.89
N ASN A 772 -16.60 -32.82 32.46
CA ASN A 772 -16.73 -33.95 33.38
C ASN A 772 -16.26 -35.26 32.74
N THR A 773 -16.68 -35.55 31.50
CA THR A 773 -16.23 -36.73 30.75
C THR A 773 -14.71 -36.71 30.55
N LEU A 774 -14.14 -35.56 30.13
CA LEU A 774 -12.69 -35.44 29.99
C LEU A 774 -11.95 -35.73 31.30
N THR A 775 -12.45 -35.24 32.44
CA THR A 775 -11.82 -35.49 33.74
C THR A 775 -11.96 -36.93 34.25
N ALA A 776 -13.00 -37.65 33.80
CA ALA A 776 -13.19 -39.06 34.15
C ALA A 776 -12.33 -40.01 33.29
N GLU A 777 -12.11 -39.66 32.02
CA GLU A 777 -11.51 -40.56 31.03
C GLU A 777 -10.01 -40.33 30.80
N HIS A 778 -9.48 -39.16 31.18
CA HIS A 778 -8.14 -38.76 30.79
C HIS A 778 -7.32 -38.18 31.95
N GLU A 779 -6.01 -38.39 31.89
CA GLU A 779 -5.08 -37.71 32.80
C GLU A 779 -4.94 -36.22 32.44
N THR A 780 -4.58 -35.39 33.43
CA THR A 780 -4.50 -33.92 33.31
C THR A 780 -3.74 -33.42 32.08
N LYS A 781 -2.65 -34.09 31.69
CA LYS A 781 -1.86 -33.68 30.53
C LYS A 781 -2.66 -33.75 29.23
N ILE A 782 -3.39 -34.85 29.02
CA ILE A 782 -4.22 -35.05 27.83
C ILE A 782 -5.37 -34.06 27.82
N ILE A 783 -5.99 -33.81 28.98
CA ILE A 783 -7.06 -32.80 29.14
C ILE A 783 -6.57 -31.43 28.67
N LEU A 784 -5.40 -30.98 29.13
CA LEU A 784 -4.85 -29.67 28.77
C LEU A 784 -4.52 -29.57 27.27
N ASP A 785 -4.02 -30.63 26.64
CA ASP A 785 -3.76 -30.67 25.20
C ASP A 785 -5.06 -30.58 24.39
N LEU A 786 -6.12 -31.29 24.80
CA LEU A 786 -7.44 -31.24 24.17
C LEU A 786 -8.10 -29.86 24.31
N LEU A 787 -8.01 -29.25 25.49
CA LEU A 787 -8.50 -27.88 25.73
C LEU A 787 -7.72 -26.83 24.94
N TYR A 788 -6.39 -26.99 24.81
CA TYR A 788 -5.57 -26.11 23.98
C TYR A 788 -5.99 -26.17 22.51
N ASN A 789 -6.18 -27.37 21.97
CA ASN A 789 -6.53 -27.55 20.56
C ASN A 789 -7.94 -27.06 20.24
N SER A 790 -8.93 -27.36 21.09
CA SER A 790 -10.33 -26.94 20.92
C SER A 790 -10.51 -25.42 20.98
N THR A 791 -9.67 -24.73 21.74
CA THR A 791 -9.74 -23.27 21.85
C THR A 791 -9.02 -22.53 20.72
N ARG A 792 -8.10 -23.17 19.98
CA ARG A 792 -7.30 -22.53 18.92
C ARG A 792 -7.57 -22.96 17.47
N ASN A 793 -8.28 -24.06 17.24
CA ASN A 793 -8.61 -24.56 15.88
C ASN A 793 -9.96 -24.03 15.35
N THR A 794 -10.06 -22.71 15.18
CA THR A 794 -11.09 -21.97 14.42
C THR A 794 -10.51 -20.62 14.07
#